data_AF-A0A845TV37-F1
#
_entry.id   AF-A0A845TV37-F1
#
_cell.length_a   1.000
_cell.length_b   1.000
_cell.length_c   1.000
_cell.angle_alpha   90.00
_cell.angle_beta   90.00
_cell.angle_gamma   90.00
#
_symmetry.space_group_name_H-M   'P 1'
#
loop_
_entity.id
_entity.type
_entity.pdbx_description
1 polymer ?
#
loop_
_entity_poly.entity_id
_entity_poly.type
_entity_poly.pdbx_seq_one_letter_code
_entity_poly.pdbx_strand_id
1 'polypeptide(L)'
;MNAITRQDLSAIDVAMVEFTINGRAVSARSNETLIEVADREGIEVPRLCYKPGLDAVGNCRACMVEIDGERVLAPSCCRAPKAGMVVTTDSARALKAQQMVLEMLQSDMPETAYTRHNEVDQWALKLAVGKPRFAPREAVRPDHSHPAMTVNLDACIQCTRCVRACRDEQVNDVIGLAFRGSHAEIVFDMGDPMGNSTCVACGECVQACPTGALMPARDAALAVPDKQVDSVCPYCGVGCQLTYHVKDNKILHVEGRDGPANHKRLCVKGRYGFDYAQHPQRLTVPLIRRADAPKRGDFSMDPDRVFDVFREASWDEALDLVASKFVAIRDTHGKKALAGFGSAKCSNEEAYLFQKLIRTGFGSNNVDHCTRLCHASSVVALLEGIGSGAVSNPVMDVTKADVVIVIGANPTVNHPVAATWIKNAVRNGTRLIVMDPRRSDLSRLAHRFVQFKPDTDVALLNAMMYVIIHDGLVDRDFIAGRTIGYEELKANVEGYSPELMAPICGVEAETIRYIARLYASSKGSMILWGMGISQHVHGTDNARCLIALALMTGQIGRPGTGLHPLRGQNNVQGASDAGLIPMMYPDYQRVDNPAAIAKFEKLWGMPLDAQPGLTVVEVMNAIKAGSVRGMYIMGENPAMSDPDANHARESLAALEHLVVQDIFLTETAYLADVILPATAFAEKTGSFTNTDRLVQMGRQALDAPGQARQDLWIIEQIAARMGLDWQYDSVADVFEEMRSCMPSIGGMRWERLEREQAITYPCESEGDPGQAVVFTEHFPTESGKARFVPADIIPANERPDADYPLVLITGRQLEHWHTGSMTRRTAVLDALEPDPVAQIHPLDLAALGGQPGDVITLESRRGQVTLYARADDSSPRGAIFVPFCYYEAAINKLTNSALDPFGKIPEFKYCAIRMRLGGIITPQTSYGGGQILAGHDN
;
A
#
# COMPACT_ATOMS: atom_id res chain seq x y z
N MET A 1 6.08 20.80 6.01
CA MET A 1 5.06 21.77 5.52
C MET A 1 4.22 21.09 4.46
N ASN A 2 2.92 20.93 4.68
CA ASN A 2 2.04 20.21 3.76
C ASN A 2 1.87 20.98 2.45
N ALA A 3 1.76 20.21 1.38
CA ALA A 3 1.35 20.64 0.06
C ALA A 3 0.10 21.52 0.11
N ILE A 4 0.23 22.81 -0.20
CA ILE A 4 -0.91 23.71 -0.47
C ILE A 4 -1.75 23.04 -1.56
N THR A 5 -2.94 22.56 -1.23
CA THR A 5 -3.90 22.03 -2.19
C THR A 5 -4.38 23.16 -3.12
N ARG A 6 -4.99 22.86 -4.26
CA ARG A 6 -5.65 23.93 -5.05
C ARG A 6 -6.74 24.68 -4.24
N GLN A 7 -7.32 24.05 -3.24
CA GLN A 7 -8.26 24.66 -2.30
C GLN A 7 -7.54 25.67 -1.39
N ASP A 8 -6.36 25.32 -0.90
CA ASP A 8 -5.48 26.25 -0.18
C ASP A 8 -4.96 27.37 -1.10
N LEU A 9 -4.64 27.08 -2.37
CA LEU A 9 -4.29 28.09 -3.38
C LEU A 9 -5.48 29.03 -3.66
N SER A 10 -6.72 28.50 -3.70
CA SER A 10 -7.93 29.31 -3.84
C SER A 10 -8.27 30.13 -2.59
N ALA A 11 -7.60 29.84 -1.47
CA ALA A 11 -7.67 30.61 -0.24
C ALA A 11 -6.57 31.70 -0.15
N ILE A 12 -5.57 31.67 -1.04
CA ILE A 12 -4.58 32.75 -1.22
C ILE A 12 -5.28 33.86 -2.01
N ASP A 13 -5.21 35.09 -1.52
CA ASP A 13 -5.92 36.29 -2.02
C ASP A 13 -7.43 36.39 -1.70
N VAL A 14 -7.93 35.65 -0.71
CA VAL A 14 -9.31 35.82 -0.23
C VAL A 14 -9.39 36.96 0.78
N ALA A 15 -10.25 37.95 0.49
CA ALA A 15 -10.47 39.08 1.37
C ALA A 15 -10.98 38.62 2.75
N MET A 16 -10.35 39.13 3.80
CA MET A 16 -10.87 39.05 5.16
C MET A 16 -12.05 40.02 5.30
N VAL A 17 -13.12 39.55 5.93
CA VAL A 17 -14.31 40.33 6.21
C VAL A 17 -14.58 40.33 7.71
N GLU A 18 -14.96 41.50 8.23
CA GLU A 18 -15.41 41.64 9.61
C GLU A 18 -16.92 41.60 9.68
N PHE A 19 -17.45 40.80 10.60
CA PHE A 19 -18.88 40.63 10.80
C PHE A 19 -19.15 40.25 12.26
N THR A 20 -20.42 40.21 12.67
CA THR A 20 -20.80 39.89 14.04
C THR A 20 -21.55 38.57 14.11
N ILE A 21 -21.18 37.68 15.03
CA ILE A 21 -21.90 36.43 15.34
C ILE A 21 -22.20 36.36 16.84
N ASN A 22 -23.48 36.19 17.20
CA ASN A 22 -23.97 36.23 18.59
C ASN A 22 -23.45 37.46 19.38
N GLY A 23 -23.42 38.64 18.72
CA GLY A 23 -22.93 39.88 19.30
C GLY A 23 -21.40 40.02 19.40
N ARG A 24 -20.61 39.03 18.98
CA ARG A 24 -19.14 39.07 18.96
C ARG A 24 -18.63 39.47 17.58
N ALA A 25 -17.73 40.43 17.52
CA ALA A 25 -17.03 40.79 16.29
C ALA A 25 -16.02 39.70 15.93
N VAL A 26 -16.07 39.21 14.69
CA VAL A 26 -15.25 38.12 14.18
C VAL A 26 -14.72 38.49 12.80
N SER A 27 -13.47 38.10 12.53
CA SER A 27 -12.84 38.25 11.22
C SER A 27 -12.70 36.87 10.57
N ALA A 28 -13.15 36.72 9.33
CA ALA A 28 -13.07 35.46 8.60
C ALA A 28 -12.78 35.72 7.12
N ARG A 29 -12.25 34.72 6.42
CA ARG A 29 -12.10 34.79 4.97
C ARG A 29 -13.50 34.76 4.34
N SER A 30 -13.69 35.55 3.29
CA SER A 30 -14.97 35.63 2.57
C SER A 30 -15.39 34.34 1.85
N ASN A 31 -14.54 33.31 1.82
CA ASN A 31 -14.87 31.98 1.30
C ASN A 31 -15.10 30.92 2.39
N GLU A 32 -14.85 31.22 3.67
CA GLU A 32 -15.26 30.35 4.78
C GLU A 32 -16.79 30.33 4.87
N THR A 33 -17.34 29.26 5.42
CA THR A 33 -18.77 29.17 5.75
C THR A 33 -19.01 29.61 7.19
N LEU A 34 -20.21 30.11 7.49
CA LEU A 34 -20.58 30.54 8.84
C LEU A 34 -20.46 29.40 9.87
N ILE A 35 -20.60 28.14 9.45
CA ILE A 35 -20.42 26.99 10.35
C ILE A 35 -18.94 26.72 10.68
N GLU A 36 -18.03 26.91 9.73
CA GLU A 36 -16.58 26.80 9.96
C GLU A 36 -16.10 27.91 10.88
N VAL A 37 -16.60 29.14 10.66
CA VAL A 37 -16.32 30.27 11.55
C VAL A 37 -16.89 29.99 12.94
N ALA A 38 -18.13 29.50 13.04
CA ALA A 38 -18.72 29.15 14.33
C ALA A 38 -17.88 28.10 15.09
N ASP A 39 -17.37 27.07 14.42
CA ASP A 39 -16.48 26.07 15.02
C ASP A 39 -15.21 26.69 15.60
N ARG A 40 -14.56 27.56 14.82
CA ARG A 40 -13.35 28.27 15.26
C ARG A 40 -13.58 29.15 16.47
N GLU A 41 -14.76 29.78 16.55
CA GLU A 41 -15.14 30.67 17.66
C GLU A 41 -15.77 29.92 18.85
N GLY A 42 -15.84 28.58 18.80
CA GLY A 42 -16.44 27.75 19.86
C GLY A 42 -17.96 27.92 19.98
N ILE A 43 -18.64 28.30 18.91
CA ILE A 43 -20.09 28.47 18.84
C ILE A 43 -20.71 27.21 18.23
N GLU A 44 -21.52 26.53 19.03
CA GLU A 44 -22.09 25.25 18.61
C GLU A 44 -23.40 25.43 17.84
N VAL A 45 -23.37 25.07 16.55
CA VAL A 45 -24.54 25.05 15.67
C VAL A 45 -24.89 23.60 15.30
N PRO A 46 -26.17 23.18 15.41
CA PRO A 46 -26.59 21.82 15.07
C PRO A 46 -26.27 21.45 13.62
N ARG A 47 -25.84 20.21 13.39
CA ARG A 47 -25.37 19.76 12.07
C ARG A 47 -25.53 18.26 11.89
N LEU A 48 -26.00 17.85 10.72
CA LEU A 48 -26.21 16.43 10.40
C LEU A 48 -25.78 16.05 8.98
N CYS A 49 -25.89 16.96 8.00
CA CYS A 49 -25.38 16.72 6.65
C CYS A 49 -24.00 17.34 6.40
N TYR A 50 -23.59 18.29 7.23
CA TYR A 50 -22.26 18.91 7.15
C TYR A 50 -21.23 18.05 7.89
N LYS A 51 -20.10 17.77 7.25
CA LYS A 51 -18.94 17.10 7.85
C LYS A 51 -17.69 17.77 7.26
N PRO A 52 -16.71 18.20 8.07
CA PRO A 52 -15.48 18.78 7.55
C PRO A 52 -14.83 17.86 6.52
N GLY A 53 -14.37 18.45 5.41
CA GLY A 53 -13.79 17.74 4.28
C GLY A 53 -14.79 17.24 3.22
N LEU A 54 -16.11 17.33 3.47
CA LEU A 54 -17.12 17.06 2.44
C LEU A 54 -17.79 18.37 2.00
N ASP A 55 -18.13 18.46 0.71
CA ASP A 55 -18.87 19.60 0.16
C ASP A 55 -20.18 19.87 0.93
N ALA A 56 -20.44 21.13 1.23
CA ALA A 56 -21.62 21.54 1.97
C ALA A 56 -22.87 21.63 1.07
N VAL A 57 -23.90 20.84 1.40
CA VAL A 57 -25.13 20.72 0.60
C VAL A 57 -26.38 21.32 1.24
N GLY A 58 -26.32 21.64 2.54
CA GLY A 58 -27.47 22.21 3.27
C GLY A 58 -28.70 21.30 3.33
N ASN A 59 -28.56 19.99 3.13
CA ASN A 59 -29.69 19.07 2.97
C ASN A 59 -30.52 18.91 4.25
N CYS A 60 -29.87 18.75 5.41
CA CYS A 60 -30.58 18.46 6.68
C CYS A 60 -31.35 19.65 7.25
N ARG A 61 -30.99 20.90 6.89
CA ARG A 61 -31.54 22.13 7.49
C ARG A 61 -31.46 22.19 9.04
N ALA A 62 -30.57 21.44 9.67
CA ALA A 62 -30.35 21.53 11.13
C ALA A 62 -29.54 22.77 11.53
N CYS A 63 -28.71 23.31 10.64
CA CYS A 63 -27.78 24.40 10.94
C CYS A 63 -28.33 25.80 10.62
N MET A 64 -29.64 26.01 10.81
CA MET A 64 -30.29 27.27 10.44
C MET A 64 -29.94 28.39 11.42
N VAL A 65 -29.47 29.53 10.91
CA VAL A 65 -29.13 30.72 11.67
C VAL A 65 -29.92 31.93 11.17
N GLU A 66 -30.11 32.92 12.02
CA GLU A 66 -30.75 34.18 11.65
C GLU A 66 -29.68 35.19 11.22
N ILE A 67 -29.95 35.91 10.13
CA ILE A 67 -29.08 36.96 9.60
C ILE A 67 -29.92 38.24 9.54
N ASP A 68 -29.43 39.30 10.17
CA ASP A 68 -30.14 40.58 10.19
C ASP A 68 -30.38 41.11 8.77
N GLY A 69 -31.57 41.67 8.54
CA GLY A 69 -32.03 42.10 7.23
C GLY A 69 -32.49 40.98 6.28
N GLU A 70 -32.31 39.69 6.61
CA GLU A 70 -32.80 38.59 5.78
C GLU A 70 -34.18 38.07 6.23
N ARG A 71 -35.08 37.88 5.26
CA ARG A 71 -36.45 37.41 5.54
C ARG A 71 -36.49 35.98 6.05
N VAL A 72 -35.57 35.12 5.59
CA VAL A 72 -35.55 33.68 5.87
C VAL A 72 -34.32 33.31 6.67
N LEU A 73 -34.41 32.26 7.47
CA LEU A 73 -33.23 31.68 8.11
C LEU A 73 -32.29 31.12 7.03
N ALA A 74 -30.99 31.16 7.28
CA ALA A 74 -29.97 30.67 6.36
C ALA A 74 -29.28 29.43 6.95
N PRO A 75 -29.00 28.39 6.15
CA PRO A 75 -28.14 27.29 6.59
C PRO A 75 -26.70 27.78 6.72
N SER A 76 -26.12 27.75 7.92
CA SER A 76 -24.77 28.27 8.18
C SER A 76 -23.68 27.54 7.37
N CYS A 77 -23.89 26.26 7.07
CA CYS A 77 -22.95 25.47 6.26
C CYS A 77 -22.88 25.86 4.78
N CYS A 78 -23.86 26.61 4.25
CA CYS A 78 -23.87 27.03 2.85
C CYS A 78 -23.84 28.55 2.70
N ARG A 79 -23.46 29.26 3.77
CA ARG A 79 -23.46 30.71 3.80
C ARG A 79 -22.07 31.21 4.16
N ALA A 80 -21.50 32.05 3.30
CA ALA A 80 -20.25 32.74 3.59
C ALA A 80 -20.47 34.06 4.34
N PRO A 81 -19.54 34.51 5.19
CA PRO A 81 -19.62 35.80 5.87
C PRO A 81 -19.47 36.95 4.87
N LYS A 82 -20.06 38.10 5.20
CA LYS A 82 -19.89 39.35 4.46
C LYS A 82 -19.57 40.48 5.43
N ALA A 83 -18.86 41.49 4.96
CA ALA A 83 -18.56 42.67 5.77
C ALA A 83 -19.85 43.27 6.35
N GLY A 84 -19.87 43.49 7.67
CA GLY A 84 -21.02 44.03 8.40
C GLY A 84 -22.21 43.08 8.57
N MET A 85 -22.09 41.80 8.18
CA MET A 85 -23.15 40.81 8.41
C MET A 85 -23.37 40.62 9.92
N VAL A 86 -24.62 40.56 10.36
CA VAL A 86 -24.97 40.28 11.76
C VAL A 86 -25.71 38.95 11.82
N VAL A 87 -25.09 37.95 12.44
CA VAL A 87 -25.58 36.57 12.54
C VAL A 87 -25.95 36.28 13.98
N THR A 88 -27.12 35.67 14.21
CA THR A 88 -27.53 35.15 15.51
C THR A 88 -27.90 33.68 15.36
N THR A 89 -27.12 32.81 16.00
CA THR A 89 -27.23 31.35 15.88
C THR A 89 -28.25 30.74 16.86
N ASP A 90 -28.55 31.48 17.94
CA ASP A 90 -29.36 31.09 19.09
C ASP A 90 -30.60 31.99 19.27
N SER A 91 -31.05 32.66 18.20
CA SER A 91 -32.30 33.42 18.25
C SER A 91 -33.49 32.47 18.49
N ALA A 92 -34.54 32.95 19.15
CA ALA A 92 -35.74 32.13 19.41
C ALA A 92 -36.32 31.52 18.12
N ARG A 93 -36.19 32.23 16.99
CA ARG A 93 -36.62 31.76 15.68
C ARG A 93 -35.70 30.68 15.13
N ALA A 94 -34.38 30.86 15.22
CA ALA A 94 -33.40 29.87 14.79
C ALA A 94 -33.54 28.57 15.62
N LEU A 95 -33.53 28.67 16.95
CA LEU A 95 -33.67 27.53 17.86
C LEU A 95 -34.95 26.73 17.59
N LYS A 96 -36.10 27.41 17.41
CA LYS A 96 -37.36 26.72 17.11
C LYS A 96 -37.33 25.97 15.79
N ALA A 97 -36.67 26.51 14.77
CA ALA A 97 -36.50 25.82 13.48
C ALA A 97 -35.56 24.60 13.61
N GLN A 98 -34.44 24.76 14.32
CA GLN A 98 -33.48 23.68 14.59
C GLN A 98 -34.15 22.53 15.36
N GLN A 99 -34.88 22.84 16.43
CA GLN A 99 -35.64 21.86 17.22
C GLN A 99 -36.71 21.13 16.39
N MET A 100 -37.47 21.85 15.56
CA MET A 100 -38.49 21.23 14.68
C MET A 100 -37.87 20.24 13.70
N VAL A 101 -36.73 20.57 13.10
CA VAL A 101 -36.02 19.66 12.18
C VAL A 101 -35.57 18.40 12.91
N LEU A 102 -34.98 18.55 14.10
CA LEU A 102 -34.55 17.41 14.91
C LEU A 102 -35.74 16.55 15.37
N GLU A 103 -36.86 17.15 15.75
CA GLU A 103 -38.08 16.44 16.13
C GLU A 103 -38.62 15.58 14.97
N MET A 104 -38.66 16.11 13.75
CA MET A 104 -39.09 15.37 12.56
C MET A 104 -38.13 14.22 12.20
N LEU A 105 -36.81 14.44 12.32
CA LEU A 105 -35.85 13.38 12.06
C LEU A 105 -35.91 12.29 13.14
N GLN A 106 -36.16 12.67 14.39
CA GLN A 106 -36.30 11.75 15.50
C GLN A 106 -37.59 10.91 15.41
N SER A 107 -38.69 11.43 14.84
CA SER A 107 -39.87 10.58 14.57
C SER A 107 -39.59 9.46 13.58
N ASP A 108 -38.62 9.63 12.68
CA ASP A 108 -38.24 8.64 11.68
C ASP A 108 -37.13 7.68 12.13
N MET A 109 -36.55 7.89 13.32
CA MET A 109 -35.53 7.00 13.88
C MET A 109 -36.16 5.75 14.51
N PRO A 110 -35.51 4.57 14.38
CA PRO A 110 -35.94 3.36 15.05
C PRO A 110 -35.61 3.41 16.54
N GLU A 111 -36.29 2.60 17.34
CA GLU A 111 -35.93 2.41 18.76
C GLU A 111 -34.59 1.67 18.92
N THR A 112 -34.21 0.87 17.92
CA THR A 112 -32.94 0.15 17.89
C THR A 112 -31.77 1.08 17.59
N ALA A 113 -30.73 1.05 18.42
CA ALA A 113 -29.52 1.83 18.19
C ALA A 113 -28.51 1.08 17.30
N TYR A 114 -28.09 1.72 16.20
CA TYR A 114 -27.08 1.19 15.26
C TYR A 114 -25.71 1.86 15.39
N THR A 115 -25.60 2.88 16.23
CA THR A 115 -24.32 3.52 16.57
C THR A 115 -24.36 4.05 17.99
N ARG A 116 -23.20 4.13 18.65
CA ARG A 116 -23.05 4.79 19.95
C ARG A 116 -23.05 6.32 19.84
N HIS A 117 -22.80 6.85 18.65
CA HIS A 117 -22.63 8.27 18.40
C HIS A 117 -23.66 8.81 17.40
N ASN A 118 -24.94 8.55 17.65
CA ASN A 118 -26.01 9.06 16.80
C ASN A 118 -26.09 10.58 16.92
N GLU A 119 -25.68 11.29 15.87
CA GLU A 119 -25.64 12.76 15.89
C GLU A 119 -27.05 13.38 16.03
N VAL A 120 -28.11 12.70 15.56
CA VAL A 120 -29.50 13.17 15.75
C VAL A 120 -29.86 13.19 17.23
N ASP A 121 -29.59 12.09 17.93
CA ASP A 121 -29.89 11.96 19.37
C ASP A 121 -29.05 12.94 20.20
N GLN A 122 -27.78 13.13 19.85
CA GLN A 122 -26.90 14.07 20.52
C GLN A 122 -27.41 15.51 20.41
N TRP A 123 -27.80 15.95 19.21
CA TRP A 123 -28.34 17.29 19.00
C TRP A 123 -29.74 17.46 19.60
N ALA A 124 -30.59 16.44 19.52
CA ALA A 124 -31.92 16.45 20.13
C ALA A 124 -31.82 16.61 21.65
N LEU A 125 -30.93 15.85 22.31
CA LEU A 125 -30.65 15.98 23.74
C LEU A 125 -30.15 17.38 24.09
N LYS A 126 -29.18 17.88 23.32
CA LYS A 126 -28.54 19.18 23.56
C LYS A 126 -29.51 20.36 23.42
N LEU A 127 -30.44 20.29 22.48
CA LEU A 127 -31.48 21.31 22.27
C LEU A 127 -32.77 21.03 23.06
N ALA A 128 -32.76 20.05 23.96
CA ALA A 128 -33.90 19.64 24.78
C ALA A 128 -35.17 19.36 23.96
N VAL A 129 -35.03 18.69 22.82
CA VAL A 129 -36.14 18.23 21.99
C VAL A 129 -36.86 17.10 22.73
N GLY A 130 -38.18 17.26 22.94
CA GLY A 130 -39.01 16.27 23.62
C GLY A 130 -39.41 15.10 22.72
N LYS A 131 -40.33 14.26 23.19
CA LYS A 131 -40.86 13.14 22.38
C LYS A 131 -41.50 13.67 21.09
N PRO A 132 -41.19 13.06 19.92
CA PRO A 132 -41.75 13.50 18.65
C PRO A 132 -43.27 13.44 18.63
N ARG A 133 -43.91 14.45 18.02
CA ARG A 133 -45.37 14.50 17.83
C ARG A 133 -45.85 13.90 16.50
N PHE A 134 -44.92 13.56 15.61
CA PHE A 134 -45.21 13.03 14.28
C PHE A 134 -45.23 11.50 14.29
N ALA A 135 -46.02 10.91 13.39
CA ALA A 135 -46.05 9.46 13.22
C ALA A 135 -44.72 8.99 12.57
N PRO A 136 -44.19 7.83 12.98
CA PRO A 136 -42.99 7.29 12.38
C PRO A 136 -43.24 6.83 10.94
N ARG A 137 -42.19 6.85 10.13
CA ARG A 137 -42.19 6.19 8.82
C ARG A 137 -42.25 4.66 8.93
N GLU A 138 -42.54 4.02 7.80
CA GLU A 138 -42.48 2.55 7.69
C GLU A 138 -41.04 2.04 7.86
N ALA A 139 -40.89 0.94 8.60
CA ALA A 139 -39.59 0.33 8.83
C ALA A 139 -39.07 -0.32 7.54
N VAL A 140 -37.79 -0.07 7.24
CA VAL A 140 -37.11 -0.63 6.07
C VAL A 140 -36.36 -1.90 6.50
N ARG A 141 -36.45 -2.96 5.70
CA ARG A 141 -35.70 -4.20 5.97
C ARG A 141 -34.19 -3.94 5.87
N PRO A 142 -33.38 -4.42 6.83
CA PRO A 142 -31.94 -4.28 6.75
C PRO A 142 -31.34 -5.15 5.64
N ASP A 143 -30.21 -4.70 5.09
CA ASP A 143 -29.40 -5.45 4.14
C ASP A 143 -28.07 -5.86 4.79
N HIS A 144 -27.88 -7.18 4.89
CA HIS A 144 -26.73 -7.86 5.47
C HIS A 144 -25.91 -8.62 4.41
N SER A 145 -26.14 -8.35 3.13
CA SER A 145 -25.47 -9.06 2.03
C SER A 145 -23.95 -8.84 1.97
N HIS A 146 -23.44 -7.74 2.54
CA HIS A 146 -22.03 -7.41 2.49
C HIS A 146 -21.28 -7.89 3.75
N PRO A 147 -20.15 -8.64 3.62
CA PRO A 147 -19.48 -9.26 4.79
C PRO A 147 -18.86 -8.24 5.77
N ALA A 148 -18.54 -7.04 5.28
CA ALA A 148 -17.89 -5.99 6.05
C ALA A 148 -18.86 -4.95 6.66
N MET A 149 -20.07 -4.82 6.12
CA MET A 149 -20.93 -3.64 6.33
C MET A 149 -22.39 -4.06 6.44
N THR A 150 -23.12 -3.46 7.39
CA THR A 150 -24.57 -3.62 7.52
C THR A 150 -25.25 -2.32 7.10
N VAL A 151 -26.38 -2.46 6.38
CA VAL A 151 -27.20 -1.35 5.91
C VAL A 151 -28.56 -1.37 6.61
N ASN A 152 -28.82 -0.38 7.46
CA ASN A 152 -30.06 -0.19 8.22
C ASN A 152 -30.72 1.13 7.80
N LEU A 153 -31.40 1.14 6.66
CA LEU A 153 -31.97 2.37 6.08
C LEU A 153 -33.14 2.94 6.87
N ASP A 154 -33.72 2.18 7.79
CA ASP A 154 -34.69 2.64 8.79
C ASP A 154 -34.10 3.67 9.78
N ALA A 155 -32.77 3.77 9.91
CA ALA A 155 -32.07 4.87 10.59
C ALA A 155 -31.50 5.94 9.63
N CYS A 156 -31.77 5.88 8.33
CA CYS A 156 -31.25 6.84 7.35
C CYS A 156 -32.00 8.18 7.37
N ILE A 157 -31.29 9.26 7.68
CA ILE A 157 -31.79 10.66 7.60
C ILE A 157 -31.58 11.32 6.22
N GLN A 158 -31.24 10.54 5.19
CA GLN A 158 -31.01 11.01 3.82
C GLN A 158 -30.02 12.19 3.72
N CYS A 159 -29.07 12.31 4.65
CA CYS A 159 -28.17 13.47 4.72
C CYS A 159 -27.12 13.51 3.58
N THR A 160 -27.08 12.47 2.74
CA THR A 160 -26.18 12.27 1.59
C THR A 160 -24.69 12.34 1.93
N ARG A 161 -24.30 12.18 3.20
CA ARG A 161 -22.88 12.07 3.58
C ARG A 161 -22.25 10.81 2.97
N CYS A 162 -22.97 9.69 2.97
CA CYS A 162 -22.54 8.43 2.34
C CYS A 162 -22.29 8.57 0.83
N VAL A 163 -23.19 9.25 0.12
CA VAL A 163 -23.07 9.54 -1.32
C VAL A 163 -21.82 10.37 -1.59
N ARG A 164 -21.64 11.49 -0.88
CA ARG A 164 -20.46 12.36 -1.05
C ARG A 164 -19.16 11.66 -0.67
N ALA A 165 -19.17 10.86 0.40
CA ALA A 165 -18.02 10.03 0.77
C ALA A 165 -17.61 9.04 -0.34
N CYS A 166 -18.57 8.35 -0.94
CA CYS A 166 -18.32 7.35 -1.98
C CYS A 166 -17.94 7.98 -3.33
N ARG A 167 -18.70 9.00 -3.76
CA ARG A 167 -18.57 9.62 -5.07
C ARG A 167 -17.53 10.73 -5.11
N ASP A 168 -17.55 11.62 -4.14
CA ASP A 168 -16.75 12.84 -4.16
C ASP A 168 -15.38 12.61 -3.51
N GLU A 169 -15.35 11.84 -2.42
CA GLU A 169 -14.14 11.65 -1.63
C GLU A 169 -13.28 10.47 -2.05
N GLN A 170 -13.92 9.34 -2.39
CA GLN A 170 -13.27 8.13 -2.87
C GLN A 170 -13.36 7.98 -4.39
N VAL A 171 -14.30 8.65 -5.07
CA VAL A 171 -14.52 8.53 -6.52
C VAL A 171 -14.71 7.08 -6.96
N ASN A 172 -15.57 6.36 -6.24
CA ASN A 172 -16.05 5.03 -6.62
C ASN A 172 -17.46 5.08 -7.23
N ASP A 173 -18.28 6.05 -6.81
CA ASP A 173 -19.61 6.33 -7.37
C ASP A 173 -20.62 5.17 -7.30
N VAL A 174 -20.58 4.40 -6.21
CA VAL A 174 -21.46 3.23 -5.98
C VAL A 174 -22.78 3.62 -5.33
N ILE A 175 -22.81 4.68 -4.51
CA ILE A 175 -23.97 5.06 -3.69
C ILE A 175 -24.73 6.21 -4.33
N GLY A 176 -26.02 6.02 -4.58
CA GLY A 176 -26.94 7.02 -5.12
C GLY A 176 -28.08 7.42 -4.17
N LEU A 177 -28.90 8.37 -4.60
CA LEU A 177 -30.19 8.72 -3.98
C LEU A 177 -31.28 8.57 -5.06
N ALA A 178 -32.12 7.56 -4.94
CA ALA A 178 -33.20 7.27 -5.87
C ALA A 178 -34.53 7.90 -5.42
N PHE A 179 -35.51 7.93 -6.34
CA PHE A 179 -36.87 8.45 -6.15
C PHE A 179 -36.94 9.93 -5.72
N ARG A 180 -38.09 10.38 -5.19
CA ARG A 180 -38.37 11.79 -4.83
C ARG A 180 -39.33 11.87 -3.64
N GLY A 181 -39.22 12.97 -2.88
CA GLY A 181 -40.11 13.26 -1.75
C GLY A 181 -39.92 12.24 -0.62
N SER A 182 -41.02 11.78 -0.02
CA SER A 182 -41.02 10.79 1.05
C SER A 182 -40.53 9.41 0.62
N HIS A 183 -40.45 9.13 -0.68
CA HIS A 183 -39.95 7.86 -1.22
C HIS A 183 -38.45 7.90 -1.52
N ALA A 184 -37.76 9.03 -1.28
CA ALA A 184 -36.33 9.13 -1.55
C ALA A 184 -35.54 8.11 -0.72
N GLU A 185 -34.60 7.41 -1.32
CA GLU A 185 -33.81 6.41 -0.57
C GLU A 185 -32.39 6.29 -1.10
N ILE A 186 -31.50 5.85 -0.22
CA ILE A 186 -30.12 5.52 -0.59
C ILE A 186 -30.14 4.18 -1.31
N VAL A 187 -29.51 4.13 -2.49
CA VAL A 187 -29.38 2.91 -3.30
C VAL A 187 -27.91 2.63 -3.64
N PHE A 188 -27.59 1.39 -3.96
CA PHE A 188 -26.29 0.97 -4.45
C PHE A 188 -26.40 0.54 -5.92
N ASP A 189 -25.51 1.04 -6.78
CA ASP A 189 -25.58 0.84 -8.24
C ASP A 189 -27.00 1.02 -8.82
N MET A 190 -27.63 -0.07 -9.28
CA MET A 190 -28.97 -0.06 -9.87
C MET A 190 -30.07 -0.47 -8.87
N GLY A 191 -29.83 -0.29 -7.57
CA GLY A 191 -30.70 -0.77 -6.49
C GLY A 191 -30.35 -2.18 -6.02
N ASP A 192 -29.11 -2.61 -6.27
CA ASP A 192 -28.61 -3.91 -5.85
C ASP A 192 -28.40 -3.96 -4.33
N PRO A 193 -28.52 -5.14 -3.69
CA PRO A 193 -28.00 -5.34 -2.35
C PRO A 193 -26.52 -4.94 -2.29
N MET A 194 -26.08 -4.37 -1.18
CA MET A 194 -24.74 -3.80 -1.04
C MET A 194 -23.62 -4.81 -1.36
N GLY A 195 -23.78 -6.06 -0.93
CA GLY A 195 -22.83 -7.15 -1.19
C GLY A 195 -22.72 -7.56 -2.66
N ASN A 196 -23.71 -7.23 -3.48
CA ASN A 196 -23.75 -7.52 -4.92
C ASN A 196 -23.41 -6.30 -5.78
N SER A 197 -23.23 -5.13 -5.17
CA SER A 197 -22.82 -3.91 -5.85
C SER A 197 -21.31 -3.90 -6.17
N THR A 198 -20.87 -2.89 -6.92
CA THR A 198 -19.47 -2.58 -7.24
C THR A 198 -18.70 -1.97 -6.06
N CYS A 199 -19.25 -2.04 -4.84
CA CYS A 199 -18.60 -1.56 -3.62
C CYS A 199 -17.27 -2.25 -3.37
N VAL A 200 -16.19 -1.47 -3.30
CA VAL A 200 -14.84 -1.94 -2.99
C VAL A 200 -14.55 -2.04 -1.48
N ALA A 201 -15.59 -1.99 -0.64
CA ALA A 201 -15.51 -2.11 0.82
C ALA A 201 -14.50 -1.16 1.50
N CYS A 202 -14.36 0.08 1.04
CA CYS A 202 -13.43 1.05 1.65
C CYS A 202 -13.89 1.57 3.03
N GLY A 203 -15.19 1.50 3.32
CA GLY A 203 -15.78 1.95 4.58
C GLY A 203 -15.87 3.47 4.77
N GLU A 204 -15.59 4.29 3.75
CA GLU A 204 -15.70 5.75 3.86
C GLU A 204 -17.14 6.20 4.15
N CYS A 205 -18.13 5.52 3.54
CA CYS A 205 -19.55 5.82 3.79
C CYS A 205 -19.98 5.46 5.23
N VAL A 206 -19.39 4.42 5.83
CA VAL A 206 -19.59 4.06 7.24
C VAL A 206 -18.99 5.11 8.16
N GLN A 207 -17.75 5.55 7.90
CA GLN A 207 -17.10 6.64 8.65
C GLN A 207 -17.84 7.99 8.52
N ALA A 208 -18.58 8.19 7.43
CA ALA A 208 -19.35 9.40 7.18
C ALA A 208 -20.77 9.36 7.77
N CYS A 209 -21.31 8.19 8.10
CA CYS A 209 -22.72 8.03 8.48
C CYS A 209 -22.99 8.52 9.91
N PRO A 210 -23.87 9.52 10.12
CA PRO A 210 -24.13 10.10 11.44
C PRO A 210 -25.01 9.25 12.37
N THR A 211 -25.78 8.30 11.81
CA THR A 211 -26.84 7.58 12.54
C THR A 211 -26.61 6.07 12.61
N GLY A 212 -25.51 5.57 12.05
CA GLY A 212 -25.27 4.11 11.96
C GLY A 212 -26.12 3.40 10.90
N ALA A 213 -26.88 4.13 10.08
CA ALA A 213 -27.61 3.54 8.95
C ALA A 213 -26.70 2.77 7.96
N LEU A 214 -25.43 3.17 7.90
CA LEU A 214 -24.34 2.37 7.35
C LEU A 214 -23.35 2.18 8.49
N MET A 215 -23.10 0.94 8.89
CA MET A 215 -22.21 0.61 10.01
C MET A 215 -21.34 -0.61 9.65
N PRO A 216 -20.21 -0.85 10.38
CA PRO A 216 -19.51 -2.11 10.27
C PRO A 216 -20.45 -3.28 10.57
N ALA A 217 -20.29 -4.40 9.86
CA ALA A 217 -21.11 -5.58 10.07
C ALA A 217 -20.96 -6.16 11.49
N ARG A 218 -21.91 -7.03 11.86
CA ARG A 218 -21.90 -7.78 13.13
C ARG A 218 -21.78 -6.90 14.37
N ASP A 219 -22.45 -5.75 14.34
CA ASP A 219 -22.55 -4.81 15.46
C ASP A 219 -21.21 -4.32 16.02
N ALA A 220 -20.12 -4.42 15.23
CA ALA A 220 -18.77 -4.15 15.71
C ALA A 220 -18.55 -2.71 16.23
N ALA A 221 -19.36 -1.76 15.77
CA ALA A 221 -19.34 -0.37 16.25
C ALA A 221 -20.11 -0.14 17.57
N LEU A 222 -20.98 -1.07 17.98
CA LEU A 222 -21.78 -0.96 19.20
C LEU A 222 -21.00 -1.38 20.45
N ALA A 223 -19.98 -2.23 20.30
CA ALA A 223 -19.10 -2.59 21.40
C ALA A 223 -18.30 -1.38 21.89
N VAL A 224 -18.19 -1.22 23.22
CA VAL A 224 -17.41 -0.15 23.86
C VAL A 224 -15.95 -0.60 23.99
N PRO A 225 -14.98 0.11 23.37
CA PRO A 225 -13.57 -0.19 23.54
C PRO A 225 -13.08 0.25 24.91
N ASP A 226 -12.13 -0.49 25.49
CA ASP A 226 -11.45 -0.15 26.73
C ASP A 226 -10.29 0.82 26.47
N LYS A 227 -9.69 0.76 25.27
CA LYS A 227 -8.63 1.68 24.83
C LYS A 227 -8.68 1.96 23.33
N GLN A 228 -8.16 3.12 22.97
CA GLN A 228 -7.91 3.53 21.58
C GLN A 228 -6.41 3.70 21.39
N VAL A 229 -5.87 3.13 20.31
CA VAL A 229 -4.43 3.19 20.01
C VAL A 229 -4.20 3.67 18.60
N ASP A 230 -3.58 4.83 18.51
CA ASP A 230 -3.15 5.44 17.27
C ASP A 230 -1.92 4.74 16.67
N SER A 231 -1.98 4.39 15.38
CA SER A 231 -0.94 3.58 14.73
C SER A 231 -0.97 3.75 13.20
N VAL A 232 -0.38 2.81 12.46
CA VAL A 232 -0.28 2.81 10.99
C VAL A 232 -0.75 1.47 10.42
N CYS A 233 -1.21 1.49 9.17
CA CYS A 233 -1.62 0.31 8.42
C CYS A 233 -0.43 -0.62 8.05
N PRO A 234 -0.52 -1.94 8.29
CA PRO A 234 0.59 -2.88 8.04
C PRO A 234 0.66 -3.42 6.59
N TYR A 235 -0.11 -2.88 5.65
CA TYR A 235 -0.29 -3.47 4.32
C TYR A 235 0.63 -2.86 3.25
N CYS A 236 0.12 -1.88 2.50
CA CYS A 236 0.80 -1.27 1.36
C CYS A 236 1.71 -0.12 1.78
N GLY A 237 2.63 0.26 0.89
CA GLY A 237 3.59 1.36 1.08
C GLY A 237 2.98 2.75 1.22
N VAL A 238 1.66 2.94 1.21
CA VAL A 238 1.05 4.28 1.42
C VAL A 238 1.26 4.77 2.86
N GLY A 239 1.23 3.89 3.86
CA GLY A 239 1.40 4.31 5.27
C GLY A 239 0.19 5.05 5.84
N CYS A 240 -1.03 4.57 5.58
CA CYS A 240 -2.25 5.18 6.11
C CYS A 240 -2.27 5.16 7.64
N GLN A 241 -2.49 6.33 8.27
CA GLN A 241 -2.63 6.43 9.72
C GLN A 241 -4.05 6.05 10.14
N LEU A 242 -4.15 5.35 11.28
CA LEU A 242 -5.39 4.75 11.77
C LEU A 242 -5.43 4.72 13.30
N THR A 243 -6.61 4.45 13.84
CA THR A 243 -6.84 4.23 15.27
C THR A 243 -7.48 2.85 15.46
N TYR A 244 -6.83 2.01 16.26
CA TYR A 244 -7.37 0.73 16.70
C TYR A 244 -8.29 0.95 17.91
N HIS A 245 -9.52 0.45 17.85
CA HIS A 245 -10.45 0.41 18.97
C HIS A 245 -10.40 -0.98 19.61
N VAL A 246 -9.88 -1.09 20.83
CA VAL A 246 -9.52 -2.37 21.44
C VAL A 246 -10.36 -2.65 22.69
N LYS A 247 -10.79 -3.90 22.85
CA LYS A 247 -11.44 -4.43 24.05
C LYS A 247 -10.99 -5.86 24.30
N ASP A 248 -10.74 -6.24 25.56
CA ASP A 248 -10.37 -7.62 25.91
C ASP A 248 -9.19 -8.18 25.09
N ASN A 249 -8.19 -7.34 24.81
CA ASN A 249 -7.05 -7.62 23.92
C ASN A 249 -7.45 -8.06 22.49
N LYS A 250 -8.57 -7.53 21.98
CA LYS A 250 -9.04 -7.73 20.60
C LYS A 250 -9.37 -6.40 19.95
N ILE A 251 -8.99 -6.24 18.68
CA ILE A 251 -9.40 -5.08 17.89
C ILE A 251 -10.87 -5.29 17.51
N LEU A 252 -11.72 -4.35 17.87
CA LEU A 252 -13.15 -4.37 17.53
C LEU A 252 -13.39 -3.83 16.13
N HIS A 253 -12.80 -2.68 15.83
CA HIS A 253 -12.84 -2.03 14.52
C HIS A 253 -11.70 -1.00 14.39
N VAL A 254 -11.52 -0.49 13.18
CA VAL A 254 -10.48 0.47 12.82
C VAL A 254 -11.09 1.71 12.19
N GLU A 255 -10.60 2.87 12.60
CA GLU A 255 -10.93 4.16 12.01
C GLU A 255 -9.69 4.81 11.37
N GLY A 256 -9.91 5.65 10.37
CA GLY A 256 -8.83 6.33 9.69
C GLY A 256 -8.52 7.63 10.42
N ARG A 257 -7.25 7.86 10.71
CA ARG A 257 -6.79 9.09 11.37
C ARG A 257 -6.40 10.12 10.33
N ASP A 258 -6.55 11.39 10.69
CA ASP A 258 -6.01 12.46 9.87
C ASP A 258 -4.49 12.39 9.86
N GLY A 259 -3.90 12.55 8.68
CA GLY A 259 -2.51 12.22 8.48
C GLY A 259 -2.03 12.55 7.07
N PRO A 260 -0.75 12.90 6.91
CA PRO A 260 -0.21 13.39 5.63
C PRO A 260 -0.28 12.37 4.49
N ALA A 261 -0.40 11.07 4.80
CA ALA A 261 -0.51 10.02 3.79
C ALA A 261 -1.95 9.77 3.29
N ASN A 262 -2.96 9.94 4.16
CA ASN A 262 -4.30 9.42 3.89
C ASN A 262 -5.49 10.34 4.21
N HIS A 263 -5.33 11.40 5.01
CA HIS A 263 -6.44 12.27 5.41
C HIS A 263 -7.70 11.49 5.82
N LYS A 264 -7.56 10.56 6.79
CA LYS A 264 -8.63 9.66 7.31
C LYS A 264 -9.12 8.58 6.36
N ARG A 265 -8.69 8.54 5.10
CA ARG A 265 -9.08 7.51 4.14
C ARG A 265 -8.41 6.18 4.49
N LEU A 266 -9.13 5.07 4.34
CA LEU A 266 -8.59 3.71 4.37
C LEU A 266 -9.13 2.90 3.19
N CYS A 267 -8.50 1.77 2.90
CA CYS A 267 -9.03 0.75 2.00
C CYS A 267 -9.58 -0.44 2.79
N VAL A 268 -10.20 -1.40 2.09
CA VAL A 268 -10.76 -2.61 2.71
C VAL A 268 -9.77 -3.33 3.62
N LYS A 269 -8.50 -3.46 3.20
CA LYS A 269 -7.45 -4.10 4.00
C LYS A 269 -7.17 -3.35 5.30
N GLY A 270 -6.99 -2.03 5.21
CA GLY A 270 -6.70 -1.20 6.38
C GLY A 270 -7.88 -1.09 7.35
N ARG A 271 -9.11 -1.16 6.84
CA ARG A 271 -10.32 -1.00 7.65
C ARG A 271 -10.81 -2.30 8.28
N TYR A 272 -10.68 -3.42 7.57
CA TYR A 272 -11.27 -4.70 7.97
C TYR A 272 -10.25 -5.85 8.10
N GLY A 273 -9.00 -5.64 7.70
CA GLY A 273 -7.92 -6.63 7.77
C GLY A 273 -7.08 -6.56 9.03
N PHE A 274 -7.70 -6.63 10.20
CA PHE A 274 -6.98 -6.53 11.48
C PHE A 274 -7.09 -7.79 12.36
N ASP A 275 -8.11 -8.60 12.12
CA ASP A 275 -8.49 -9.76 12.94
C ASP A 275 -7.57 -10.98 12.79
N TYR A 276 -6.68 -10.99 11.79
CA TYR A 276 -5.63 -11.99 11.66
C TYR A 276 -4.73 -12.05 12.91
N ALA A 277 -4.57 -10.95 13.65
CA ALA A 277 -3.77 -10.93 14.88
C ALA A 277 -4.35 -11.86 15.96
N GLN A 278 -5.66 -12.09 15.96
CA GLN A 278 -6.35 -12.99 16.89
C GLN A 278 -6.70 -14.35 16.27
N HIS A 279 -6.18 -14.66 15.09
CA HIS A 279 -6.54 -15.89 14.39
C HIS A 279 -6.02 -17.14 15.14
N PRO A 280 -6.81 -18.24 15.25
CA PRO A 280 -6.41 -19.43 16.01
C PRO A 280 -5.11 -20.10 15.54
N GLN A 281 -4.76 -19.95 14.26
CA GLN A 281 -3.51 -20.47 13.69
C GLN A 281 -2.24 -19.68 14.05
N ARG A 282 -2.33 -18.63 14.88
CA ARG A 282 -1.16 -17.87 15.33
C ARG A 282 -0.14 -18.79 16.00
N LEU A 283 1.14 -18.61 15.66
CA LEU A 283 2.23 -19.28 16.37
C LEU A 283 2.36 -18.68 17.77
N THR A 284 2.37 -19.54 18.79
CA THR A 284 2.35 -19.11 20.20
C THR A 284 3.53 -19.62 21.02
N VAL A 285 4.24 -20.64 20.55
CA VAL A 285 5.42 -21.23 21.22
C VAL A 285 6.48 -21.57 20.17
N PRO A 286 7.77 -21.57 20.53
CA PRO A 286 8.82 -22.07 19.65
C PRO A 286 8.55 -23.52 19.24
N LEU A 287 8.79 -23.83 17.97
CA LEU A 287 8.62 -25.18 17.42
C LEU A 287 9.93 -25.67 16.84
N ILE A 288 10.27 -26.93 17.12
CA ILE A 288 11.44 -27.62 16.54
C ILE A 288 10.95 -28.78 15.69
N ARG A 289 11.49 -28.91 14.48
CA ARG A 289 11.18 -30.03 13.58
C ARG A 289 11.52 -31.36 14.25
N ARG A 290 10.62 -32.33 14.13
CA ARG A 290 10.87 -33.68 14.62
C ARG A 290 11.89 -34.39 13.74
N ALA A 291 12.75 -35.20 14.35
CA ALA A 291 13.81 -35.93 13.65
C ALA A 291 13.26 -36.96 12.63
N ASP A 292 12.03 -37.44 12.81
CA ASP A 292 11.35 -38.39 11.93
C ASP A 292 10.48 -37.71 10.84
N ALA A 293 10.49 -36.38 10.75
CA ALA A 293 9.73 -35.60 9.77
C ALA A 293 10.67 -34.82 8.82
N PRO A 294 11.34 -35.49 7.87
CA PRO A 294 12.31 -34.85 6.98
C PRO A 294 11.66 -33.81 6.05
N LYS A 295 12.42 -32.76 5.71
CA LYS A 295 12.02 -31.71 4.77
C LYS A 295 11.84 -32.27 3.37
N ARG A 296 10.81 -31.81 2.66
CA ARG A 296 10.53 -32.16 1.25
C ARG A 296 10.01 -30.93 0.52
N GLY A 297 10.44 -30.71 -0.72
CA GLY A 297 9.99 -29.56 -1.52
C GLY A 297 8.54 -29.70 -2.05
N ASP A 298 8.05 -30.93 -2.17
CA ASP A 298 6.74 -31.32 -2.67
C ASP A 298 5.72 -31.58 -1.55
N PHE A 299 5.76 -30.77 -0.49
CA PHE A 299 4.89 -30.93 0.67
C PHE A 299 3.45 -30.43 0.44
N SER A 300 2.52 -31.02 1.19
CA SER A 300 1.19 -30.47 1.45
C SER A 300 1.15 -29.96 2.88
N MET A 301 0.78 -28.69 3.06
CA MET A 301 0.67 -28.07 4.37
C MET A 301 -0.77 -28.16 4.87
N ASP A 302 -0.91 -28.53 6.13
CA ASP A 302 -2.14 -28.45 6.90
C ASP A 302 -1.78 -27.84 8.25
N PRO A 303 -2.11 -26.56 8.50
CA PRO A 303 -1.71 -25.92 9.75
C PRO A 303 -2.40 -26.49 10.99
N ASP A 304 -3.52 -27.19 10.86
CA ASP A 304 -4.18 -27.87 11.98
C ASP A 304 -3.42 -29.16 12.39
N ARG A 305 -2.49 -29.61 11.55
CA ARG A 305 -1.63 -30.79 11.76
C ARG A 305 -0.16 -30.42 11.94
N VAL A 306 0.13 -29.23 12.46
CA VAL A 306 1.51 -28.75 12.67
C VAL A 306 2.37 -29.72 13.50
N PHE A 307 1.79 -30.40 14.49
CA PHE A 307 2.51 -31.32 15.38
C PHE A 307 2.87 -32.69 14.77
N ASP A 308 2.39 -32.97 13.55
CA ASP A 308 2.88 -34.13 12.79
C ASP A 308 4.31 -33.90 12.30
N VAL A 309 4.73 -32.63 12.19
CA VAL A 309 6.03 -32.22 11.67
C VAL A 309 6.93 -31.62 12.75
N PHE A 310 6.33 -30.91 13.70
CA PHE A 310 7.04 -30.17 14.74
C PHE A 310 6.68 -30.67 16.14
N ARG A 311 7.53 -30.33 17.11
CA ARG A 311 7.23 -30.40 18.55
C ARG A 311 7.43 -29.03 19.17
N GLU A 312 6.77 -28.79 20.29
CA GLU A 312 7.03 -27.60 21.10
C GLU A 312 8.44 -27.64 21.69
N ALA A 313 8.99 -26.46 21.94
CA ALA A 313 10.28 -26.23 22.58
C ALA A 313 10.22 -24.99 23.47
N SER A 314 11.10 -24.93 24.48
CA SER A 314 11.29 -23.69 25.23
C SER A 314 12.06 -22.66 24.39
N TRP A 315 11.97 -21.38 24.77
CA TRP A 315 12.78 -20.34 24.13
C TRP A 315 14.28 -20.61 24.25
N ASP A 316 14.76 -21.02 25.43
CA ASP A 316 16.18 -21.32 25.63
C ASP A 316 16.64 -22.49 24.74
N GLU A 317 15.88 -23.59 24.70
CA GLU A 317 16.20 -24.73 23.84
C GLU A 317 16.26 -24.32 22.37
N ALA A 318 15.23 -23.60 21.89
CA ALA A 318 15.15 -23.18 20.50
C ALA A 318 16.29 -22.22 20.13
N LEU A 319 16.56 -21.20 20.96
CA LEU A 319 17.58 -20.20 20.70
C LEU A 319 19.01 -20.78 20.80
N ASP A 320 19.25 -21.70 21.73
CA ASP A 320 20.53 -22.40 21.85
C ASP A 320 20.78 -23.30 20.63
N LEU A 321 19.75 -23.99 20.14
CA LEU A 321 19.84 -24.79 18.92
C LEU A 321 20.13 -23.90 17.70
N VAL A 322 19.41 -22.78 17.56
CA VAL A 322 19.59 -21.80 16.48
C VAL A 322 21.03 -21.28 16.45
N ALA A 323 21.49 -20.73 17.57
CA ALA A 323 22.82 -20.12 17.63
C ALA A 323 23.93 -21.15 17.45
N SER A 324 23.85 -22.30 18.12
CA SER A 324 24.88 -23.35 18.03
C SER A 324 25.02 -23.90 16.61
N LYS A 325 23.92 -24.08 15.87
CA LYS A 325 23.95 -24.54 14.48
C LYS A 325 24.49 -23.48 13.53
N PHE A 326 24.10 -22.22 13.67
CA PHE A 326 24.68 -21.15 12.86
C PHE A 326 26.18 -21.00 13.10
N VAL A 327 26.62 -20.97 14.37
CA VAL A 327 28.05 -20.92 14.72
C VAL A 327 28.80 -22.12 14.13
N ALA A 328 28.27 -23.34 14.28
CA ALA A 328 28.89 -24.54 13.72
C ALA A 328 29.05 -24.48 12.20
N ILE A 329 28.02 -24.06 11.46
CA ILE A 329 28.07 -23.92 10.00
C ILE A 329 29.09 -22.84 9.61
N ARG A 330 29.04 -21.66 10.25
CA ARG A 330 29.96 -20.55 10.00
C ARG A 330 31.41 -20.97 10.19
N ASP A 331 31.71 -21.66 11.28
CA ASP A 331 33.08 -22.00 11.68
C ASP A 331 33.62 -23.22 10.91
N THR A 332 32.75 -24.11 10.42
CA THR A 332 33.13 -25.31 9.65
C THR A 332 33.17 -25.06 8.14
N HIS A 333 32.21 -24.32 7.60
CA HIS A 333 32.03 -24.11 6.15
C HIS A 333 32.34 -22.68 5.68
N GLY A 334 32.62 -21.77 6.61
CA GLY A 334 32.95 -20.38 6.35
C GLY A 334 31.74 -19.44 6.45
N LYS A 335 32.04 -18.14 6.62
CA LYS A 335 31.05 -17.08 6.86
C LYS A 335 29.99 -16.94 5.76
N LYS A 336 30.35 -17.23 4.51
CA LYS A 336 29.44 -17.17 3.35
C LYS A 336 28.53 -18.39 3.20
N ALA A 337 28.68 -19.40 4.08
CA ALA A 337 27.77 -20.55 4.14
C ALA A 337 26.44 -20.24 4.84
N LEU A 338 26.31 -19.03 5.39
CA LEU A 338 25.08 -18.53 5.97
C LEU A 338 24.48 -17.40 5.13
N ALA A 339 23.16 -17.28 5.15
CA ALA A 339 22.41 -16.19 4.56
C ALA A 339 21.20 -15.83 5.45
N GLY A 340 20.64 -14.63 5.27
CA GLY A 340 19.39 -14.28 5.93
C GLY A 340 18.52 -13.34 5.14
N PHE A 341 17.20 -13.52 5.23
CA PHE A 341 16.21 -12.61 4.65
C PHE A 341 15.46 -11.88 5.76
N GLY A 342 15.55 -10.54 5.75
CA GLY A 342 14.81 -9.68 6.68
C GLY A 342 13.44 -9.29 6.12
N SER A 343 12.60 -8.65 6.92
CA SER A 343 11.22 -8.33 6.51
C SER A 343 10.98 -6.83 6.27
N ALA A 344 10.28 -6.51 5.18
CA ALA A 344 9.64 -5.20 5.00
C ALA A 344 8.25 -5.06 5.66
N LYS A 345 7.83 -6.07 6.45
CA LYS A 345 6.68 -5.99 7.36
C LYS A 345 7.06 -5.57 8.77
N CYS A 346 8.31 -5.79 9.14
CA CYS A 346 8.90 -5.41 10.42
C CYS A 346 9.27 -3.92 10.45
N SER A 347 9.57 -3.41 11.65
CA SER A 347 9.95 -2.02 11.85
C SER A 347 11.33 -1.70 11.28
N ASN A 348 11.67 -0.41 11.18
CA ASN A 348 12.98 0.05 10.75
C ASN A 348 14.09 -0.47 11.68
N GLU A 349 13.82 -0.51 12.98
CA GLU A 349 14.75 -0.94 14.02
C GLU A 349 14.99 -2.45 13.94
N GLU A 350 13.93 -3.23 13.73
CA GLU A 350 14.01 -4.67 13.51
C GLU A 350 14.81 -4.99 12.22
N ALA A 351 14.58 -4.23 11.14
CA ALA A 351 15.35 -4.36 9.90
C ALA A 351 16.84 -4.02 10.11
N TYR A 352 17.13 -2.96 10.87
CA TYR A 352 18.49 -2.53 11.19
C TYR A 352 19.24 -3.60 12.02
N LEU A 353 18.62 -4.15 13.06
CA LEU A 353 19.27 -5.18 13.87
C LEU A 353 19.42 -6.49 13.11
N PHE A 354 18.46 -6.86 12.27
CA PHE A 354 18.58 -8.07 11.45
C PHE A 354 19.79 -7.98 10.52
N GLN A 355 19.96 -6.87 9.79
CA GLN A 355 21.13 -6.73 8.92
C GLN A 355 22.44 -6.69 9.71
N LYS A 356 22.42 -6.06 10.90
CA LYS A 356 23.58 -6.01 11.80
C LYS A 356 23.95 -7.42 12.26
N LEU A 357 22.98 -8.28 12.55
CA LEU A 357 23.19 -9.67 12.97
C LEU A 357 23.84 -10.48 11.86
N ILE A 358 23.36 -10.37 10.62
CA ILE A 358 23.97 -11.10 9.50
C ILE A 358 25.42 -10.63 9.29
N ARG A 359 25.67 -9.31 9.33
CA ARG A 359 27.00 -8.76 9.08
C ARG A 359 28.01 -9.03 10.18
N THR A 360 27.60 -8.94 11.44
CA THR A 360 28.50 -9.10 12.60
C THR A 360 28.51 -10.52 13.15
N GLY A 361 27.35 -11.19 13.20
CA GLY A 361 27.19 -12.56 13.71
C GLY A 361 27.58 -13.61 12.68
N PHE A 362 27.06 -13.52 11.45
CA PHE A 362 27.44 -14.48 10.39
C PHE A 362 28.77 -14.07 9.75
N GLY A 363 29.07 -12.78 9.73
CA GLY A 363 30.31 -12.24 9.17
C GLY A 363 30.29 -12.14 7.65
N SER A 364 29.11 -12.02 7.04
CA SER A 364 28.95 -11.88 5.59
C SER A 364 27.89 -10.84 5.24
N ASN A 365 27.86 -10.43 3.97
CA ASN A 365 26.82 -9.54 3.46
C ASN A 365 25.67 -10.31 2.77
N ASN A 366 25.50 -11.61 3.02
CA ASN A 366 24.40 -12.41 2.46
C ASN A 366 23.07 -12.09 3.18
N VAL A 367 22.64 -10.83 3.07
CA VAL A 367 21.40 -10.29 3.61
C VAL A 367 20.62 -9.65 2.48
N ASP A 368 19.34 -9.99 2.34
CA ASP A 368 18.45 -9.36 1.35
C ASP A 368 17.01 -9.29 1.91
N HIS A 369 16.10 -8.68 1.16
CA HIS A 369 14.66 -8.70 1.46
C HIS A 369 13.81 -8.53 0.20
N CYS A 370 12.50 -8.49 0.38
CA CYS A 370 11.49 -8.39 -0.66
C CYS A 370 11.69 -7.27 -1.70
N THR A 371 12.45 -6.19 -1.43
CA THR A 371 12.81 -5.19 -2.47
C THR A 371 13.43 -5.86 -3.68
N ARG A 372 14.21 -6.94 -3.48
CA ARG A 372 14.83 -7.72 -4.57
C ARG A 372 13.82 -8.15 -5.61
N LEU A 373 12.69 -8.68 -5.14
CA LEU A 373 11.60 -9.18 -5.96
C LEU A 373 10.62 -8.07 -6.36
N CYS A 374 10.79 -6.85 -5.86
CA CYS A 374 9.89 -5.74 -6.12
C CYS A 374 10.54 -4.64 -6.99
N HIS A 375 11.27 -3.73 -6.38
CA HIS A 375 11.71 -2.48 -7.01
C HIS A 375 13.23 -2.39 -7.17
N ALA A 376 13.95 -3.52 -7.11
CA ALA A 376 15.40 -3.53 -7.21
C ALA A 376 15.92 -2.89 -8.51
N SER A 377 15.32 -3.21 -9.66
CA SER A 377 15.62 -2.52 -10.94
C SER A 377 15.38 -1.01 -10.88
N SER A 378 14.27 -0.58 -10.27
CA SER A 378 14.00 0.85 -10.05
C SER A 378 15.08 1.49 -9.19
N VAL A 379 15.50 0.84 -8.09
CA VAL A 379 16.54 1.34 -7.18
C VAL A 379 17.87 1.47 -7.89
N VAL A 380 18.28 0.46 -8.67
CA VAL A 380 19.54 0.50 -9.43
C VAL A 380 19.52 1.63 -10.45
N ALA A 381 18.45 1.75 -11.25
CA ALA A 381 18.33 2.82 -12.23
C ALA A 381 18.31 4.22 -11.58
N LEU A 382 17.61 4.39 -10.45
CA LEU A 382 17.55 5.67 -9.74
C LEU A 382 18.88 6.04 -9.07
N LEU A 383 19.59 5.08 -8.47
CA LEU A 383 20.93 5.33 -7.92
C LEU A 383 21.91 5.71 -9.03
N GLU A 384 21.87 5.02 -10.17
CA GLU A 384 22.73 5.32 -11.34
C GLU A 384 22.41 6.68 -11.98
N GLY A 385 21.12 6.98 -12.17
CA GLY A 385 20.65 8.17 -12.87
C GLY A 385 20.59 9.43 -12.01
N ILE A 386 20.16 9.33 -10.75
CA ILE A 386 19.89 10.51 -9.89
C ILE A 386 20.53 10.43 -8.50
N GLY A 387 21.29 9.37 -8.19
CA GLY A 387 22.05 9.25 -6.94
C GLY A 387 21.22 8.89 -5.70
N SER A 388 19.92 8.60 -5.85
CA SER A 388 19.04 8.26 -4.73
C SER A 388 18.15 7.08 -5.11
N GLY A 389 18.00 6.12 -4.20
CA GLY A 389 17.07 5.00 -4.38
C GLY A 389 15.62 5.32 -4.03
N ALA A 390 15.30 6.53 -3.56
CA ALA A 390 13.98 6.89 -3.05
C ALA A 390 13.14 7.69 -4.08
N VAL A 391 11.86 7.89 -3.78
CA VAL A 391 10.95 8.70 -4.64
C VAL A 391 11.33 10.19 -4.56
N SER A 392 10.98 11.00 -5.55
CA SER A 392 11.32 12.44 -5.54
C SER A 392 10.30 13.33 -4.81
N ASN A 393 9.04 12.92 -4.78
CA ASN A 393 7.89 13.69 -4.30
C ASN A 393 6.90 12.77 -3.57
N PRO A 394 6.02 13.30 -2.71
CA PRO A 394 4.91 12.51 -2.17
C PRO A 394 3.90 12.16 -3.27
N VAL A 395 3.19 11.03 -3.16
CA VAL A 395 2.13 10.67 -4.12
C VAL A 395 1.11 11.80 -4.29
N MET A 396 0.73 12.46 -3.18
CA MET A 396 -0.31 13.50 -3.18
C MET A 396 0.01 14.71 -4.07
N ASP A 397 1.27 14.91 -4.47
CA ASP A 397 1.65 15.96 -5.42
C ASP A 397 0.98 15.78 -6.80
N VAL A 398 0.39 14.63 -7.12
CA VAL A 398 -0.44 14.45 -8.33
C VAL A 398 -1.57 15.48 -8.41
N THR A 399 -2.06 15.98 -7.27
CA THR A 399 -3.09 17.03 -7.19
C THR A 399 -2.62 18.40 -7.70
N LYS A 400 -1.31 18.58 -7.88
CA LYS A 400 -0.67 19.78 -8.41
C LYS A 400 -0.17 19.62 -9.85
N ALA A 401 -0.19 18.40 -10.38
CA ALA A 401 0.30 18.09 -11.71
C ALA A 401 -0.73 18.42 -12.80
N ASP A 402 -0.27 18.89 -13.95
CA ASP A 402 -1.10 19.08 -15.15
C ASP A 402 -1.32 17.76 -15.90
N VAL A 403 -0.32 16.88 -15.84
CA VAL A 403 -0.30 15.56 -16.48
C VAL A 403 0.26 14.54 -15.49
N VAL A 404 -0.38 13.38 -15.43
CA VAL A 404 0.07 12.25 -14.62
C VAL A 404 0.18 11.04 -15.52
N ILE A 405 1.36 10.41 -15.58
CA ILE A 405 1.56 9.12 -16.24
C ILE A 405 1.58 8.04 -15.17
N VAL A 406 0.70 7.05 -15.29
CA VAL A 406 0.73 5.80 -14.52
C VAL A 406 1.12 4.69 -15.49
N ILE A 407 2.29 4.08 -15.29
CA ILE A 407 2.80 3.03 -16.19
C ILE A 407 3.14 1.74 -15.43
N GLY A 408 2.69 0.59 -15.94
CA GLY A 408 2.96 -0.73 -15.35
C GLY A 408 2.51 -0.84 -13.88
N ALA A 409 1.39 -0.18 -13.54
CA ALA A 409 0.89 -0.06 -12.18
C ALA A 409 -0.63 -0.06 -12.14
N ASN A 410 -1.18 -0.70 -11.10
CA ASN A 410 -2.61 -0.67 -10.79
C ASN A 410 -2.89 -0.15 -9.37
N PRO A 411 -2.86 1.18 -9.15
CA PRO A 411 -3.04 1.77 -7.82
C PRO A 411 -4.40 1.49 -7.18
N THR A 412 -5.50 1.30 -7.94
CA THR A 412 -6.82 1.04 -7.34
C THR A 412 -6.85 -0.26 -6.56
N VAL A 413 -5.98 -1.20 -6.91
CA VAL A 413 -5.79 -2.48 -6.23
C VAL A 413 -4.65 -2.42 -5.20
N ASN A 414 -3.48 -1.92 -5.64
CA ASN A 414 -2.24 -2.03 -4.88
C ASN A 414 -2.08 -0.94 -3.82
N HIS A 415 -2.57 0.27 -4.13
CA HIS A 415 -2.40 1.48 -3.32
C HIS A 415 -3.69 2.31 -3.32
N PRO A 416 -4.82 1.79 -2.80
CA PRO A 416 -6.13 2.38 -3.13
C PRO A 416 -6.28 3.84 -2.69
N VAL A 417 -5.66 4.22 -1.57
CA VAL A 417 -5.64 5.63 -1.11
C VAL A 417 -4.79 6.53 -2.02
N ALA A 418 -3.67 6.02 -2.56
CA ALA A 418 -2.93 6.73 -3.60
C ALA A 418 -3.77 6.91 -4.88
N ALA A 419 -4.52 5.88 -5.26
CA ALA A 419 -5.46 5.97 -6.37
C ALA A 419 -6.52 7.05 -6.14
N THR A 420 -7.03 7.19 -4.92
CA THR A 420 -7.98 8.27 -4.58
C THR A 420 -7.40 9.65 -4.85
N TRP A 421 -6.12 9.91 -4.54
CA TRP A 421 -5.47 11.18 -4.90
C TRP A 421 -5.40 11.40 -6.40
N ILE A 422 -5.09 10.36 -7.17
CA ILE A 422 -5.08 10.41 -8.65
C ILE A 422 -6.48 10.71 -9.19
N LYS A 423 -7.51 10.02 -8.69
CA LYS A 423 -8.91 10.23 -9.08
C LYS A 423 -9.39 11.65 -8.78
N ASN A 424 -9.01 12.19 -7.62
CA ASN A 424 -9.33 13.56 -7.22
C ASN A 424 -8.61 14.59 -8.11
N ALA A 425 -7.35 14.35 -8.45
CA ALA A 425 -6.60 15.19 -9.38
C ALA A 425 -7.28 15.24 -10.76
N VAL A 426 -7.72 14.09 -11.28
CA VAL A 426 -8.45 14.00 -12.56
C VAL A 426 -9.76 14.79 -12.52
N ARG A 427 -10.58 14.65 -11.47
CA ARG A 427 -11.81 15.45 -11.30
C ARG A 427 -11.52 16.95 -11.28
N ASN A 428 -10.33 17.35 -10.84
CA ASN A 428 -9.85 18.73 -10.79
C ASN A 428 -9.09 19.18 -12.04
N GLY A 429 -9.11 18.40 -13.12
CA GLY A 429 -8.60 18.78 -14.45
C GLY A 429 -7.21 18.25 -14.81
N THR A 430 -6.57 17.44 -13.96
CA THR A 430 -5.31 16.76 -14.31
C THR A 430 -5.55 15.73 -15.42
N ARG A 431 -4.69 15.71 -16.44
CA ARG A 431 -4.78 14.75 -17.55
C ARG A 431 -4.03 13.47 -17.19
N LEU A 432 -4.77 12.42 -16.88
CA LEU A 432 -4.20 11.10 -16.56
C LEU A 432 -3.93 10.27 -17.82
N ILE A 433 -2.72 9.75 -17.95
CA ILE A 433 -2.32 8.79 -18.98
C ILE A 433 -2.02 7.47 -18.28
N VAL A 434 -2.80 6.43 -18.59
CA VAL A 434 -2.57 5.08 -18.08
C VAL A 434 -1.91 4.26 -19.18
N MET A 435 -0.71 3.74 -18.93
CA MET A 435 0.05 2.91 -19.85
C MET A 435 0.19 1.52 -19.22
N ASP A 436 -0.59 0.55 -19.68
CA ASP A 436 -0.54 -0.81 -19.14
C ASP A 436 -1.14 -1.76 -20.18
N PRO A 437 -0.61 -2.98 -20.39
CA PRO A 437 -1.26 -3.95 -21.25
C PRO A 437 -2.67 -4.32 -20.76
N ARG A 438 -2.94 -4.19 -19.46
CA ARG A 438 -4.23 -4.48 -18.86
C ARG A 438 -5.00 -3.20 -18.51
N ARG A 439 -6.28 -3.18 -18.84
CA ARG A 439 -7.17 -2.04 -18.56
C ARG A 439 -7.61 -2.00 -17.08
N SER A 440 -6.93 -1.21 -16.26
CA SER A 440 -7.32 -0.98 -14.86
C SER A 440 -8.53 -0.06 -14.71
N ASP A 441 -9.15 0.03 -13.52
CA ASP A 441 -10.29 0.93 -13.27
C ASP A 441 -9.97 2.40 -13.54
N LEU A 442 -8.72 2.81 -13.31
CA LEU A 442 -8.26 4.18 -13.61
C LEU A 442 -8.37 4.52 -15.10
N SER A 443 -8.36 3.53 -15.99
CA SER A 443 -8.53 3.76 -17.43
C SER A 443 -9.86 4.43 -17.77
N ARG A 444 -10.92 4.21 -16.96
CA ARG A 444 -12.24 4.85 -17.14
C ARG A 444 -12.19 6.36 -16.92
N LEU A 445 -11.22 6.83 -16.15
CA LEU A 445 -10.99 8.24 -15.82
C LEU A 445 -9.81 8.81 -16.63
N ALA A 446 -9.08 7.98 -17.37
CA ALA A 446 -7.89 8.40 -18.05
C ALA A 446 -8.22 9.29 -19.26
N HIS A 447 -7.45 10.37 -19.40
CA HIS A 447 -7.42 11.17 -20.62
C HIS A 447 -6.96 10.33 -21.83
N ARG A 448 -6.02 9.41 -21.60
CA ARG A 448 -5.60 8.38 -22.55
C ARG A 448 -5.29 7.08 -21.81
N PHE A 449 -5.84 5.98 -22.31
CA PHE A 449 -5.38 4.64 -21.99
C PHE A 449 -4.54 4.11 -23.16
N VAL A 450 -3.33 3.65 -22.88
CA VAL A 450 -2.37 3.14 -23.85
C VAL A 450 -2.11 1.67 -23.54
N GLN A 451 -2.74 0.81 -24.33
CA GLN A 451 -2.60 -0.64 -24.22
C GLN A 451 -1.45 -1.12 -25.11
N PHE A 452 -0.22 -1.02 -24.61
CA PHE A 452 0.94 -1.54 -25.33
C PHE A 452 1.05 -3.07 -25.16
N LYS A 453 1.76 -3.75 -26.07
CA LYS A 453 2.01 -5.19 -25.98
C LYS A 453 2.90 -5.48 -24.77
N PRO A 454 2.60 -6.46 -23.91
CA PRO A 454 3.52 -6.81 -22.82
C PRO A 454 4.94 -7.03 -23.35
N ASP A 455 5.97 -6.66 -22.58
CA ASP A 455 7.40 -6.77 -22.95
C ASP A 455 7.90 -5.74 -24.00
N THR A 456 7.23 -4.60 -24.17
CA THR A 456 7.61 -3.61 -25.21
C THR A 456 7.70 -2.17 -24.73
N ASP A 457 7.80 -1.99 -23.41
CA ASP A 457 7.85 -0.70 -22.72
C ASP A 457 9.03 0.17 -23.19
N VAL A 458 10.26 -0.38 -23.27
CA VAL A 458 11.44 0.34 -23.79
C VAL A 458 11.19 0.92 -25.18
N ALA A 459 10.53 0.17 -26.06
CA ALA A 459 10.22 0.62 -27.42
C ALA A 459 9.29 1.84 -27.42
N LEU A 460 8.24 1.81 -26.58
CA LEU A 460 7.31 2.94 -26.43
C LEU A 460 8.02 4.17 -25.86
N LEU A 461 8.82 3.99 -24.80
CA LEU A 461 9.46 5.11 -24.09
C LEU A 461 10.58 5.75 -24.92
N ASN A 462 11.39 4.95 -25.63
CA ASN A 462 12.38 5.48 -26.58
C ASN A 462 11.72 6.26 -27.72
N ALA A 463 10.56 5.81 -28.22
CA ALA A 463 9.81 6.57 -29.22
C ALA A 463 9.26 7.89 -28.69
N MET A 464 8.86 7.95 -27.42
CA MET A 464 8.50 9.21 -26.78
C MET A 464 9.69 10.16 -26.69
N MET A 465 10.87 9.66 -26.27
CA MET A 465 12.10 10.46 -26.21
C MET A 465 12.52 10.97 -27.59
N TYR A 466 12.41 10.13 -28.63
CA TYR A 466 12.65 10.53 -30.02
C TYR A 466 11.81 11.75 -30.41
N VAL A 467 10.51 11.72 -30.12
CA VAL A 467 9.60 12.85 -30.44
C VAL A 467 9.99 14.11 -29.68
N ILE A 468 10.28 14.01 -28.39
CA ILE A 468 10.65 15.17 -27.56
C ILE A 468 11.93 15.83 -28.10
N ILE A 469 12.92 15.04 -28.50
CA ILE A 469 14.18 15.52 -29.06
C ILE A 469 13.97 16.14 -30.44
N HIS A 470 13.29 15.44 -31.35
CA HIS A 470 13.13 15.87 -32.74
C HIS A 470 12.20 17.07 -32.90
N ASP A 471 11.19 17.21 -32.03
CA ASP A 471 10.30 18.37 -31.99
C ASP A 471 10.89 19.55 -31.18
N GLY A 472 12.09 19.39 -30.61
CA GLY A 472 12.78 20.45 -29.87
C GLY A 472 12.14 20.82 -28.53
N LEU A 473 11.48 19.86 -27.87
CA LEU A 473 10.71 20.04 -26.63
C LEU A 473 11.51 19.75 -25.35
N VAL A 474 12.83 19.66 -25.44
CA VAL A 474 13.71 19.45 -24.29
C VAL A 474 13.91 20.74 -23.48
N ASP A 475 14.09 20.60 -22.17
CA ASP A 475 14.50 21.69 -21.27
C ASP A 475 16.03 21.87 -21.34
N ARG A 476 16.48 22.74 -22.25
CA ARG A 476 17.91 22.96 -22.55
C ARG A 476 18.69 23.47 -21.35
N ASP A 477 18.08 24.36 -20.55
CA ASP A 477 18.73 24.97 -19.40
C ASP A 477 18.88 23.96 -18.27
N PHE A 478 17.84 23.15 -18.03
CA PHE A 478 17.91 22.04 -17.08
C PHE A 478 18.98 21.03 -17.49
N ILE A 479 19.01 20.62 -18.77
CA ILE A 479 20.01 19.67 -19.28
C ILE A 479 21.43 20.20 -19.06
N ALA A 480 21.72 21.43 -19.50
CA ALA A 480 23.06 22.02 -19.38
C ALA A 480 23.49 22.21 -17.91
N GLY A 481 22.57 22.68 -17.07
CA GLY A 481 22.84 23.00 -15.67
C GLY A 481 22.92 21.77 -14.75
N ARG A 482 22.03 20.79 -14.95
CA ARG A 482 21.73 19.76 -13.93
C ARG A 482 21.96 18.32 -14.40
N THR A 483 22.41 18.09 -15.63
CA THR A 483 22.60 16.73 -16.17
C THR A 483 23.95 16.50 -16.85
N ILE A 484 24.27 15.23 -17.10
CA ILE A 484 25.36 14.73 -17.96
C ILE A 484 24.85 13.58 -18.85
N GLY A 485 25.53 13.33 -19.99
CA GLY A 485 25.24 12.19 -20.88
C GLY A 485 24.11 12.37 -21.90
N TYR A 486 23.60 13.59 -22.07
CA TYR A 486 22.49 13.88 -22.99
C TYR A 486 22.81 13.54 -24.45
N GLU A 487 24.02 13.84 -24.93
CA GLU A 487 24.41 13.59 -26.33
C GLU A 487 24.47 12.08 -26.66
N GLU A 488 24.87 11.25 -25.70
CA GLU A 488 24.87 9.79 -25.84
C GLU A 488 23.44 9.24 -25.95
N LEU A 489 22.53 9.73 -25.11
CA LEU A 489 21.11 9.40 -25.20
C LEU A 489 20.50 9.85 -26.52
N LYS A 490 20.79 11.09 -26.95
CA LYS A 490 20.31 11.64 -28.21
C LYS A 490 20.74 10.76 -29.39
N ALA A 491 22.00 10.35 -29.43
CA ALA A 491 22.50 9.47 -30.48
C ALA A 491 21.83 8.09 -30.46
N ASN A 492 21.57 7.53 -29.28
CA ASN A 492 20.87 6.25 -29.14
C ASN A 492 19.42 6.31 -29.66
N VAL A 493 18.66 7.36 -29.29
CA VAL A 493 17.23 7.41 -29.63
C VAL A 493 16.94 7.58 -31.13
N GLU A 494 17.90 7.98 -31.96
CA GLU A 494 17.71 8.19 -33.41
C GLU A 494 17.12 6.94 -34.13
N GLY A 495 17.41 5.74 -33.63
CA GLY A 495 16.86 4.49 -34.16
C GLY A 495 15.40 4.19 -33.79
N TYR A 496 14.76 5.03 -32.98
CA TYR A 496 13.52 4.70 -32.28
C TYR A 496 12.33 5.58 -32.69
N SER A 497 12.25 6.01 -33.96
CA SER A 497 11.09 6.80 -34.43
C SER A 497 9.74 6.12 -34.12
N PRO A 498 8.66 6.88 -33.85
CA PRO A 498 7.33 6.33 -33.61
C PRO A 498 6.86 5.35 -34.68
N GLU A 499 7.20 5.58 -35.95
CA GLU A 499 6.83 4.71 -37.07
C GLU A 499 7.52 3.33 -37.00
N LEU A 500 8.77 3.29 -36.52
CA LEU A 500 9.51 2.03 -36.32
C LEU A 500 9.02 1.29 -35.07
N MET A 501 8.65 2.01 -34.01
CA MET A 501 8.29 1.41 -32.72
C MET A 501 6.82 1.01 -32.64
N ALA A 502 5.92 1.66 -33.36
CA ALA A 502 4.49 1.32 -33.42
C ALA A 502 4.19 -0.17 -33.67
N PRO A 503 4.80 -0.86 -34.66
CA PRO A 503 4.56 -2.29 -34.86
C PRO A 503 5.09 -3.17 -33.71
N ILE A 504 6.15 -2.72 -33.03
CA ILE A 504 6.77 -3.41 -31.89
C ILE A 504 5.85 -3.29 -30.69
N CYS A 505 5.58 -2.07 -30.22
CA CYS A 505 4.80 -1.86 -28.99
C CYS A 505 3.29 -1.95 -29.17
N GLY A 506 2.81 -1.97 -30.41
CA GLY A 506 1.37 -2.02 -30.72
C GLY A 506 0.64 -0.70 -30.43
N VAL A 507 1.34 0.42 -30.33
CA VAL A 507 0.76 1.75 -30.12
C VAL A 507 0.94 2.59 -31.38
N GLU A 508 -0.14 3.19 -31.87
CA GLU A 508 -0.10 4.05 -33.05
C GLU A 508 0.91 5.20 -32.92
N ALA A 509 1.69 5.46 -33.97
CA ALA A 509 2.74 6.49 -33.98
C ALA A 509 2.23 7.88 -33.56
N GLU A 510 1.03 8.27 -34.04
CA GLU A 510 0.40 9.53 -33.65
C GLU A 510 0.02 9.59 -32.16
N THR A 511 -0.36 8.46 -31.56
CA THR A 511 -0.64 8.38 -30.12
C THR A 511 0.65 8.60 -29.32
N ILE A 512 1.76 8.00 -29.76
CA ILE A 512 3.09 8.20 -29.15
C ILE A 512 3.47 9.68 -29.23
N ARG A 513 3.35 10.29 -30.42
CA ARG A 513 3.64 11.72 -30.64
C ARG A 513 2.80 12.61 -29.74
N TYR A 514 1.50 12.35 -29.67
CA TYR A 514 0.57 13.12 -28.84
C TYR A 514 0.98 13.11 -27.36
N ILE A 515 1.27 11.93 -26.82
CA ILE A 515 1.60 11.78 -25.40
C ILE A 515 2.96 12.40 -25.08
N ALA A 516 3.96 12.17 -25.93
CA ALA A 516 5.28 12.78 -25.78
C ALA A 516 5.21 14.31 -25.73
N ARG A 517 4.47 14.93 -26.67
CA ARG A 517 4.23 16.37 -26.71
C ARG A 517 3.47 16.88 -25.50
N LEU A 518 2.42 16.16 -25.09
CA LEU A 518 1.60 16.52 -23.94
C LEU A 518 2.41 16.51 -22.63
N TYR A 519 3.23 15.50 -22.41
CA TYR A 519 4.11 15.39 -21.25
C TYR A 519 5.16 16.52 -21.24
N ALA A 520 5.91 16.67 -22.33
CA ALA A 520 7.01 17.63 -22.41
C ALA A 520 6.58 19.10 -22.34
N SER A 521 5.39 19.45 -22.85
CA SER A 521 4.88 20.84 -22.84
C SER A 521 4.07 21.22 -21.58
N SER A 522 3.87 20.29 -20.65
CA SER A 522 3.12 20.55 -19.42
C SER A 522 3.91 21.38 -18.39
N LYS A 523 3.23 22.17 -17.54
CA LYS A 523 3.92 22.94 -16.49
C LYS A 523 4.42 22.05 -15.35
N GLY A 524 3.72 20.94 -15.11
CA GLY A 524 4.14 19.91 -14.16
C GLY A 524 3.62 18.54 -14.55
N SER A 525 4.52 17.57 -14.64
CA SER A 525 4.20 16.17 -14.90
C SER A 525 4.82 15.23 -13.88
N MET A 526 4.03 14.26 -13.42
CA MET A 526 4.51 13.16 -12.59
C MET A 526 4.44 11.83 -13.32
N ILE A 527 5.48 11.00 -13.13
CA ILE A 527 5.50 9.61 -13.58
C ILE A 527 5.42 8.71 -12.35
N LEU A 528 4.37 7.89 -12.29
CA LEU A 528 4.20 6.86 -11.28
C LEU A 528 4.29 5.49 -11.94
N TRP A 529 5.08 4.58 -11.38
CA TRP A 529 5.21 3.24 -11.94
C TRP A 529 5.26 2.15 -10.89
N GLY A 530 5.04 0.92 -11.35
CA GLY A 530 4.96 -0.25 -10.50
C GLY A 530 5.70 -1.44 -11.10
N MET A 531 5.15 -2.62 -10.86
CA MET A 531 5.82 -3.88 -11.13
C MET A 531 5.84 -4.26 -12.60
N GLY A 532 4.97 -3.68 -13.43
CA GLY A 532 5.01 -3.84 -14.88
C GLY A 532 6.23 -3.19 -15.53
N ILE A 533 6.95 -2.34 -14.78
CA ILE A 533 8.24 -1.78 -15.21
C ILE A 533 9.38 -2.62 -14.65
N SER A 534 9.36 -2.91 -13.35
CA SER A 534 10.53 -3.47 -12.67
C SER A 534 10.70 -4.98 -12.82
N GLN A 535 9.64 -5.79 -12.93
CA GLN A 535 9.72 -7.25 -12.90
C GLN A 535 9.88 -7.87 -14.30
N HIS A 536 10.89 -7.39 -15.01
CA HIS A 536 11.30 -7.81 -16.36
C HIS A 536 12.82 -8.01 -16.40
N VAL A 537 13.32 -8.81 -17.35
CA VAL A 537 14.79 -8.93 -17.57
C VAL A 537 15.44 -7.63 -18.05
N HIS A 538 14.64 -6.68 -18.53
CA HIS A 538 15.06 -5.33 -18.91
C HIS A 538 14.38 -4.27 -18.01
N GLY A 539 14.00 -4.63 -16.78
CA GLY A 539 13.28 -3.74 -15.88
C GLY A 539 14.10 -2.51 -15.45
N THR A 540 15.43 -2.64 -15.39
CA THR A 540 16.33 -1.51 -15.14
C THR A 540 16.30 -0.53 -16.30
N ASP A 541 16.25 -1.04 -17.53
CA ASP A 541 16.19 -0.24 -18.76
C ASP A 541 14.85 0.50 -18.89
N ASN A 542 13.74 -0.15 -18.53
CA ASN A 542 12.45 0.52 -18.44
C ASN A 542 12.51 1.74 -17.50
N ALA A 543 13.10 1.57 -16.31
CA ALA A 543 13.24 2.66 -15.34
C ALA A 543 14.20 3.76 -15.83
N ARG A 544 15.30 3.40 -16.53
CA ARG A 544 16.22 4.37 -17.16
C ARG A 544 15.49 5.26 -18.18
N CYS A 545 14.63 4.69 -19.02
CA CYS A 545 13.82 5.46 -19.97
C CYS A 545 12.89 6.45 -19.25
N LEU A 546 12.23 6.05 -18.15
CA LEU A 546 11.36 6.95 -17.36
C LEU A 546 12.15 8.08 -16.71
N ILE A 547 13.33 7.80 -16.16
CA ILE A 547 14.24 8.81 -15.61
C ILE A 547 14.67 9.78 -16.70
N ALA A 548 15.06 9.27 -17.88
CA ALA A 548 15.47 10.09 -19.00
C ALA A 548 14.36 11.03 -19.48
N LEU A 549 13.11 10.57 -19.57
CA LEU A 549 11.95 11.42 -19.89
C LEU A 549 11.81 12.60 -18.90
N ALA A 550 11.91 12.32 -17.61
CA ALA A 550 11.81 13.36 -16.57
C ALA A 550 12.98 14.35 -16.62
N LEU A 551 14.21 13.87 -16.84
CA LEU A 551 15.39 14.71 -16.91
C LEU A 551 15.41 15.61 -18.16
N MET A 552 15.07 15.07 -19.35
CA MET A 552 15.13 15.85 -20.60
C MET A 552 14.06 16.93 -20.69
N THR A 553 13.01 16.84 -19.86
CA THR A 553 11.90 17.80 -19.80
C THR A 553 11.90 18.65 -18.52
N GLY A 554 12.92 18.48 -17.65
CA GLY A 554 13.00 19.20 -16.38
C GLY A 554 11.82 18.93 -15.42
N GLN A 555 11.15 17.78 -15.54
CA GLN A 555 9.98 17.39 -14.74
C GLN A 555 10.38 16.70 -13.43
N ILE A 556 11.30 17.31 -12.67
CA ILE A 556 11.74 16.81 -11.37
C ILE A 556 12.22 17.98 -10.49
N GLY A 557 12.17 17.81 -9.16
CA GLY A 557 12.67 18.82 -8.21
C GLY A 557 11.68 19.96 -7.93
N ARG A 558 10.40 19.80 -8.28
CA ARG A 558 9.35 20.79 -8.03
C ARG A 558 8.06 20.09 -7.56
N PRO A 559 7.18 20.78 -6.80
CA PRO A 559 5.86 20.25 -6.51
C PRO A 559 5.05 19.99 -7.79
N GLY A 560 4.35 18.85 -7.86
CA GLY A 560 3.59 18.45 -9.06
C GLY A 560 4.46 17.96 -10.22
N THR A 561 5.75 17.72 -9.99
CA THR A 561 6.65 17.01 -10.91
C THR A 561 7.25 15.77 -10.25
N GLY A 562 8.00 14.98 -11.00
CA GLY A 562 8.90 13.98 -10.43
C GLY A 562 8.59 12.53 -10.76
N LEU A 563 9.34 11.66 -10.09
CA LEU A 563 9.42 10.22 -10.30
C LEU A 563 8.96 9.49 -9.02
N HIS A 564 7.95 8.63 -9.17
CA HIS A 564 7.37 7.90 -8.05
C HIS A 564 7.22 6.40 -8.34
N PRO A 565 8.25 5.57 -8.03
CA PRO A 565 8.05 4.13 -7.97
C PRO A 565 7.12 3.81 -6.80
N LEU A 566 5.90 3.36 -7.09
CA LEU A 566 4.90 3.02 -6.09
C LEU A 566 5.34 1.79 -5.29
N ARG A 567 5.97 2.03 -4.14
CA ARG A 567 6.58 1.00 -3.30
C ARG A 567 5.52 0.06 -2.71
N GLY A 568 5.81 -1.24 -2.74
CA GLY A 568 4.84 -2.29 -2.41
C GLY A 568 4.47 -2.39 -0.94
N GLN A 569 5.34 -2.99 -0.12
CA GLN A 569 5.06 -3.25 1.30
C GLN A 569 5.18 -1.99 2.17
N ASN A 570 4.49 -1.98 3.32
CA ASN A 570 4.39 -0.84 4.24
C ASN A 570 5.75 -0.25 4.65
N ASN A 571 6.79 -1.08 4.81
CA ASN A 571 8.10 -0.64 5.23
C ASN A 571 9.24 -0.98 4.26
N VAL A 572 8.92 -1.21 2.99
CA VAL A 572 9.95 -1.61 2.01
C VAL A 572 11.00 -0.52 1.78
N GLN A 573 10.61 0.75 1.94
CA GLN A 573 11.54 1.87 1.93
C GLN A 573 12.45 1.82 3.15
N GLY A 574 11.88 1.76 4.35
CA GLY A 574 12.65 1.75 5.60
C GLY A 574 13.55 0.52 5.79
N ALA A 575 13.10 -0.67 5.40
CA ALA A 575 13.91 -1.87 5.36
C ALA A 575 15.13 -1.74 4.41
N SER A 576 14.94 -1.07 3.27
CA SER A 576 16.02 -0.78 2.32
C SER A 576 16.97 0.28 2.89
N ASP A 577 16.43 1.33 3.51
CA ASP A 577 17.19 2.40 4.15
C ASP A 577 18.02 1.88 5.33
N ALA A 578 17.51 0.91 6.07
CA ALA A 578 18.19 0.24 7.17
C ALA A 578 19.29 -0.73 6.71
N GLY A 579 19.45 -0.97 5.40
CA GLY A 579 20.55 -1.76 4.84
C GLY A 579 20.28 -3.26 4.69
N LEU A 580 19.01 -3.71 4.58
CA LEU A 580 18.68 -5.10 4.19
C LEU A 580 19.00 -5.40 2.71
N ILE A 581 20.12 -4.90 2.19
CA ILE A 581 20.53 -5.02 0.80
C ILE A 581 21.96 -5.58 0.79
N PRO A 582 22.25 -6.63 0.00
CA PRO A 582 23.52 -7.37 0.14
C PRO A 582 24.74 -6.53 -0.28
N MET A 583 24.53 -5.47 -1.05
CA MET A 583 25.58 -4.56 -1.48
C MET A 583 25.61 -3.22 -0.73
N MET A 584 24.72 -2.99 0.25
CA MET A 584 24.61 -1.70 0.96
C MET A 584 24.51 -1.86 2.48
N TYR A 585 25.30 -1.08 3.21
CA TYR A 585 25.03 -0.66 4.57
C TYR A 585 23.83 0.31 4.64
N PRO A 586 23.35 0.67 5.86
CA PRO A 586 22.33 1.71 6.03
C PRO A 586 22.59 2.99 5.21
N ASP A 587 21.53 3.65 4.78
CA ASP A 587 21.54 4.87 3.96
C ASP A 587 22.20 4.67 2.57
N TYR A 588 22.04 3.48 1.98
CA TYR A 588 22.58 3.08 0.66
C TYR A 588 24.12 3.24 0.53
N GLN A 589 24.86 3.15 1.63
CA GLN A 589 26.32 3.21 1.62
C GLN A 589 26.89 1.87 1.14
N ARG A 590 27.62 1.84 0.02
CA ARG A 590 28.13 0.58 -0.54
C ARG A 590 29.07 -0.16 0.41
N VAL A 591 28.94 -1.48 0.47
CA VAL A 591 29.78 -2.35 1.33
C VAL A 591 31.23 -2.47 0.86
N ASP A 592 31.52 -2.11 -0.39
CA ASP A 592 32.87 -2.09 -0.98
C ASP A 592 33.51 -0.68 -0.96
N ASN A 593 32.84 0.31 -0.36
CA ASN A 593 33.42 1.63 -0.15
C ASN A 593 34.29 1.64 1.12
N PRO A 594 35.62 1.90 1.04
CA PRO A 594 36.52 1.90 2.19
C PRO A 594 36.10 2.85 3.33
N ALA A 595 35.53 4.02 3.00
CA ALA A 595 35.10 4.98 4.00
C ALA A 595 33.85 4.49 4.76
N ALA A 596 32.93 3.85 4.07
CA ALA A 596 31.75 3.24 4.69
C ALA A 596 32.16 2.06 5.59
N ILE A 597 33.03 1.17 5.09
CA ILE A 597 33.57 0.06 5.89
C ILE A 597 34.19 0.58 7.19
N ALA A 598 35.14 1.52 7.10
CA ALA A 598 35.81 2.06 8.29
C ALA A 598 34.83 2.71 9.29
N LYS A 599 33.76 3.36 8.80
CA LYS A 599 32.70 3.93 9.64
C LYS A 599 31.95 2.83 10.41
N PHE A 600 31.51 1.77 9.74
CA PHE A 600 30.72 0.70 10.36
C PHE A 600 31.58 -0.24 11.21
N GLU A 601 32.84 -0.52 10.84
CA GLU A 601 33.78 -1.27 11.67
C GLU A 601 34.06 -0.55 12.99
N LYS A 602 34.19 0.79 12.94
CA LYS A 602 34.32 1.61 14.15
C LYS A 602 33.04 1.58 14.99
N LEU A 603 31.87 1.69 14.36
CA LEU A 603 30.58 1.71 15.04
C LEU A 603 30.29 0.37 15.75
N TRP A 604 30.59 -0.75 15.09
CA TRP A 604 30.28 -2.09 15.60
C TRP A 604 31.46 -2.79 16.27
N GLY A 605 32.64 -2.17 16.28
CA GLY A 605 33.81 -2.67 17.01
C GLY A 605 34.45 -3.93 16.44
N MET A 606 34.27 -4.22 15.15
CA MET A 606 34.79 -5.44 14.52
C MET A 606 34.99 -5.30 13.01
N PRO A 607 35.85 -6.14 12.39
CA PRO A 607 36.06 -6.13 10.94
C PRO A 607 34.84 -6.67 10.18
N LEU A 608 34.57 -6.10 9.01
CA LEU A 608 33.40 -6.44 8.18
C LEU A 608 33.82 -6.99 6.79
N ASP A 609 32.92 -7.75 6.16
CA ASP A 609 33.14 -8.22 4.78
C ASP A 609 33.03 -7.05 3.80
N ALA A 610 34.09 -6.83 3.01
CA ALA A 610 34.16 -5.76 2.01
C ALA A 610 33.55 -6.17 0.66
N GLN A 611 32.99 -7.39 0.55
CA GLN A 611 32.41 -7.90 -0.69
C GLN A 611 30.87 -7.90 -0.64
N PRO A 612 30.19 -7.49 -1.72
CA PRO A 612 28.75 -7.69 -1.85
C PRO A 612 28.34 -9.14 -1.62
N GLY A 613 27.21 -9.33 -0.93
CA GLY A 613 26.60 -10.65 -0.76
C GLY A 613 25.75 -11.08 -1.95
N LEU A 614 25.15 -12.27 -1.81
CA LEU A 614 24.22 -12.84 -2.80
C LEU A 614 22.81 -12.23 -2.67
N THR A 615 22.12 -12.08 -3.80
CA THR A 615 20.71 -11.66 -3.84
C THR A 615 19.74 -12.83 -3.65
N VAL A 616 18.46 -12.57 -3.39
CA VAL A 616 17.42 -13.60 -3.10
C VAL A 616 17.49 -14.84 -4.00
N VAL A 617 17.44 -14.67 -5.32
CA VAL A 617 17.43 -15.80 -6.27
C VAL A 617 18.82 -16.47 -6.34
N GLU A 618 19.90 -15.71 -6.20
CA GLU A 618 21.26 -16.25 -6.17
C GLU A 618 21.51 -17.08 -4.90
N VAL A 619 20.90 -16.72 -3.75
CA VAL A 619 20.94 -17.53 -2.52
C VAL A 619 20.27 -18.88 -2.76
N MET A 620 19.10 -18.95 -3.40
CA MET A 620 18.44 -20.23 -3.70
C MET A 620 19.33 -21.14 -4.57
N ASN A 621 19.98 -20.58 -5.58
CA ASN A 621 20.94 -21.30 -6.41
C ASN A 621 22.16 -21.78 -5.59
N ALA A 622 22.69 -20.93 -4.71
CA ALA A 622 23.83 -21.24 -3.85
C ALA A 622 23.52 -22.35 -2.82
N ILE A 623 22.27 -22.39 -2.33
CA ILE A 623 21.80 -23.49 -1.48
C ILE A 623 21.81 -24.81 -2.26
N LYS A 624 21.24 -24.82 -3.46
CA LYS A 624 21.25 -26.03 -4.31
C LYS A 624 22.67 -26.48 -4.67
N ALA A 625 23.60 -25.54 -4.85
CA ALA A 625 25.00 -25.81 -5.09
C ALA A 625 25.77 -26.26 -3.83
N GLY A 626 25.17 -26.17 -2.64
CA GLY A 626 25.76 -26.57 -1.36
C GLY A 626 26.79 -25.59 -0.79
N SER A 627 26.84 -24.35 -1.30
CA SER A 627 27.71 -23.29 -0.79
C SER A 627 27.05 -22.51 0.35
N VAL A 628 25.72 -22.35 0.33
CA VAL A 628 24.92 -21.88 1.48
C VAL A 628 24.26 -23.10 2.13
N ARG A 629 24.40 -23.24 3.45
CA ARG A 629 23.97 -24.41 4.23
C ARG A 629 23.05 -24.06 5.38
N GLY A 630 23.17 -22.85 5.92
CA GLY A 630 22.29 -22.35 6.98
C GLY A 630 21.61 -21.06 6.57
N MET A 631 20.36 -20.87 6.99
CA MET A 631 19.61 -19.67 6.66
C MET A 631 18.68 -19.22 7.79
N TYR A 632 18.60 -17.90 7.99
CA TYR A 632 17.65 -17.26 8.90
C TYR A 632 16.64 -16.40 8.11
N ILE A 633 15.36 -16.71 8.18
CA ILE A 633 14.30 -15.96 7.50
C ILE A 633 13.39 -15.31 8.54
N MET A 634 13.27 -13.98 8.49
CA MET A 634 12.36 -13.21 9.33
C MET A 634 11.25 -12.60 8.47
N GLY A 635 10.00 -12.99 8.74
CA GLY A 635 8.81 -12.36 8.17
C GLY A 635 8.76 -12.36 6.64
N GLU A 636 9.28 -13.41 5.99
CA GLU A 636 9.23 -13.61 4.54
C GLU A 636 8.80 -15.04 4.18
N ASN A 637 8.27 -15.21 2.96
CA ASN A 637 7.72 -16.49 2.50
C ASN A 637 8.22 -16.88 1.08
N PRO A 638 9.54 -17.05 0.89
CA PRO A 638 10.13 -17.41 -0.41
C PRO A 638 9.57 -18.70 -1.02
N ALA A 639 9.09 -19.66 -0.22
CA ALA A 639 8.45 -20.88 -0.72
C ALA A 639 7.16 -20.62 -1.53
N MET A 640 6.61 -19.40 -1.45
CA MET A 640 5.48 -18.92 -2.24
C MET A 640 5.81 -17.72 -3.14
N SER A 641 6.65 -16.80 -2.68
CA SER A 641 6.90 -15.53 -3.38
C SER A 641 7.98 -15.58 -4.45
N ASP A 642 8.94 -16.51 -4.35
CA ASP A 642 10.07 -16.57 -5.28
C ASP A 642 9.63 -17.11 -6.65
N PRO A 643 10.33 -16.73 -7.74
CA PRO A 643 10.10 -17.31 -9.05
C PRO A 643 10.50 -18.78 -9.05
N ASP A 644 9.89 -19.59 -9.91
CA ASP A 644 10.10 -21.04 -9.91
C ASP A 644 9.99 -21.60 -8.49
N ALA A 645 8.80 -21.47 -7.90
CA ALA A 645 8.57 -21.83 -6.50
C ALA A 645 8.90 -23.30 -6.21
N ASN A 646 8.94 -24.18 -7.22
CA ASN A 646 9.41 -25.55 -7.07
C ASN A 646 10.91 -25.58 -6.74
N HIS A 647 11.73 -24.87 -7.51
CA HIS A 647 13.15 -24.72 -7.23
C HIS A 647 13.40 -24.11 -5.83
N ALA A 648 12.68 -23.03 -5.48
CA ALA A 648 12.83 -22.39 -4.18
C ALA A 648 12.52 -23.36 -3.01
N ARG A 649 11.43 -24.13 -3.11
CA ARG A 649 11.05 -25.12 -2.10
C ARG A 649 12.08 -26.25 -1.97
N GLU A 650 12.58 -26.75 -3.10
CA GLU A 650 13.64 -27.77 -3.09
C GLU A 650 14.93 -27.25 -2.45
N SER A 651 15.32 -26.01 -2.76
CA SER A 651 16.49 -25.37 -2.18
C SER A 651 16.34 -25.20 -0.67
N LEU A 652 15.23 -24.61 -0.20
CA LEU A 652 14.96 -24.47 1.23
C LEU A 652 14.94 -25.82 1.98
N ALA A 653 14.38 -26.87 1.36
CA ALA A 653 14.38 -28.22 1.92
C ALA A 653 15.79 -28.83 2.03
N ALA A 654 16.74 -28.42 1.19
CA ALA A 654 18.11 -28.94 1.16
C ALA A 654 19.05 -28.31 2.19
N LEU A 655 18.66 -27.20 2.83
CA LEU A 655 19.46 -26.57 3.89
C LEU A 655 19.76 -27.54 5.03
N GLU A 656 20.93 -27.42 5.65
CA GLU A 656 21.26 -28.16 6.89
C GLU A 656 20.55 -27.57 8.10
N HIS A 657 20.34 -26.25 8.09
CA HIS A 657 19.64 -25.55 9.16
C HIS A 657 18.86 -24.34 8.62
N LEU A 658 17.54 -24.38 8.70
CA LEU A 658 16.65 -23.29 8.36
C LEU A 658 15.88 -22.82 9.61
N VAL A 659 16.02 -21.54 9.93
CA VAL A 659 15.30 -20.89 11.03
C VAL A 659 14.31 -19.92 10.44
N VAL A 660 13.04 -20.00 10.87
CA VAL A 660 11.98 -19.11 10.39
C VAL A 660 11.34 -18.41 11.58
N GLN A 661 11.41 -17.09 11.58
CA GLN A 661 10.68 -16.23 12.50
C GLN A 661 9.47 -15.66 11.77
N ASP A 662 8.26 -16.05 12.21
CA ASP A 662 7.00 -15.69 11.57
C ASP A 662 5.87 -15.65 12.60
N ILE A 663 4.73 -15.09 12.20
CA ILE A 663 3.50 -15.04 13.00
C ILE A 663 2.57 -16.22 12.72
N PHE A 664 2.74 -16.90 11.59
CA PHE A 664 1.96 -18.06 11.18
C PHE A 664 2.85 -19.19 10.65
N LEU A 665 2.31 -20.41 10.64
CA LEU A 665 2.89 -21.49 9.84
C LEU A 665 2.69 -21.17 8.35
N THR A 666 3.66 -20.48 7.76
CA THR A 666 3.77 -20.25 6.31
C THR A 666 4.40 -21.43 5.60
N GLU A 667 4.36 -21.43 4.27
CA GLU A 667 4.99 -22.45 3.43
C GLU A 667 6.50 -22.52 3.66
N THR A 668 7.15 -21.38 3.88
CA THR A 668 8.55 -21.33 4.29
C THR A 668 8.74 -21.87 5.71
N ALA A 669 7.90 -21.49 6.67
CA ALA A 669 7.96 -22.02 8.04
C ALA A 669 7.77 -23.54 8.08
N TYR A 670 6.92 -24.09 7.22
CA TYR A 670 6.73 -25.53 7.09
C TYR A 670 7.99 -26.28 6.68
N LEU A 671 8.96 -25.62 6.04
CA LEU A 671 10.27 -26.17 5.68
C LEU A 671 11.34 -25.92 6.76
N ALA A 672 11.04 -25.18 7.83
CA ALA A 672 12.02 -24.84 8.85
C ALA A 672 12.46 -26.04 9.68
N ASP A 673 13.65 -25.94 10.27
CA ASP A 673 14.12 -26.80 11.35
C ASP A 673 13.73 -26.21 12.73
N VAL A 674 13.68 -24.88 12.84
CA VAL A 674 13.20 -24.15 14.02
C VAL A 674 12.27 -23.02 13.58
N ILE A 675 11.12 -22.91 14.23
CA ILE A 675 10.17 -21.82 14.07
C ILE A 675 10.14 -20.99 15.36
N LEU A 676 10.30 -19.67 15.22
CA LEU A 676 10.29 -18.72 16.33
C LEU A 676 9.02 -17.84 16.23
N PRO A 677 8.08 -17.91 17.20
CA PRO A 677 6.84 -17.15 17.16
C PRO A 677 7.08 -15.66 17.41
N ALA A 678 6.79 -14.83 16.42
CA ALA A 678 6.96 -13.39 16.45
C ALA A 678 5.67 -12.63 16.78
N THR A 679 5.78 -11.31 17.02
CA THR A 679 4.63 -10.42 17.19
C THR A 679 4.09 -9.89 15.87
N ALA A 680 2.76 -9.72 15.81
CA ALA A 680 2.09 -8.97 14.74
C ALA A 680 2.46 -7.49 14.80
N PHE A 681 2.15 -6.75 13.73
CA PHE A 681 2.27 -5.29 13.72
C PHE A 681 1.54 -4.61 14.91
N ALA A 682 0.31 -5.04 15.21
CA ALA A 682 -0.47 -4.46 16.31
C ALA A 682 0.03 -4.86 17.71
N GLU A 683 1.05 -5.72 17.82
CA GLU A 683 1.61 -6.26 19.07
C GLU A 683 2.98 -5.66 19.39
N LYS A 684 3.43 -4.66 18.63
CA LYS A 684 4.75 -4.02 18.77
C LYS A 684 4.71 -2.50 18.54
N THR A 685 5.75 -1.83 19.01
CA THR A 685 6.00 -0.40 18.77
C THR A 685 7.31 -0.25 18.01
N GLY A 686 7.35 0.63 17.01
CA GLY A 686 8.54 0.90 16.20
C GLY A 686 8.24 1.94 15.13
N SER A 687 9.25 2.27 14.31
CA SER A 687 9.06 3.18 13.18
C SER A 687 8.93 2.44 11.85
N PHE A 688 8.13 3.01 10.95
CA PHE A 688 7.89 2.47 9.61
C PHE A 688 7.96 3.61 8.59
N THR A 689 8.73 3.40 7.53
CA THR A 689 8.93 4.36 6.46
C THR A 689 8.10 3.99 5.24
N ASN A 690 7.16 4.85 4.88
CA ASN A 690 6.29 4.65 3.73
C ASN A 690 6.98 4.99 2.39
N THR A 691 6.24 4.88 1.29
CA THR A 691 6.69 5.18 -0.07
C THR A 691 7.09 6.63 -0.31
N ASP A 692 6.60 7.57 0.51
CA ASP A 692 6.87 9.00 0.40
C ASP A 692 8.06 9.44 1.27
N ARG A 693 8.85 8.50 1.79
CA ARG A 693 9.95 8.73 2.76
C ARG A 693 9.45 9.30 4.10
N LEU A 694 8.19 9.07 4.42
CA LEU A 694 7.58 9.47 5.69
C LEU A 694 7.83 8.37 6.72
N VAL A 695 8.67 8.67 7.71
CA VAL A 695 8.90 7.83 8.89
C VAL A 695 7.73 8.04 9.84
N GLN A 696 7.02 6.97 10.20
CA GLN A 696 5.78 7.02 10.97
C GLN A 696 5.84 6.08 12.18
N MET A 697 5.16 6.47 13.26
CA MET A 697 5.07 5.67 14.48
C MET A 697 4.00 4.59 14.39
N GLY A 698 4.42 3.32 14.44
CA GLY A 698 3.55 2.19 14.77
C GLY A 698 3.52 1.95 16.28
N ARG A 699 2.35 1.62 16.82
CA ARG A 699 2.14 1.40 18.26
C ARG A 699 1.48 0.07 18.57
N GLN A 700 1.93 -0.50 19.69
CA GLN A 700 1.34 -1.69 20.28
C GLN A 700 -0.08 -1.41 20.75
N ALA A 701 -1.04 -2.07 20.12
CA ALA A 701 -2.44 -2.08 20.50
C ALA A 701 -2.84 -3.35 21.27
N LEU A 702 -2.10 -4.45 21.07
CA LEU A 702 -2.38 -5.77 21.59
C LEU A 702 -1.19 -6.34 22.36
N ASP A 703 -1.46 -7.22 23.31
CA ASP A 703 -0.47 -8.10 23.91
C ASP A 703 -0.23 -9.30 23.00
N ALA A 704 1.02 -9.78 22.95
CA ALA A 704 1.44 -10.91 22.13
C ALA A 704 0.73 -12.22 22.55
N PRO A 705 0.40 -13.13 21.61
CA PRO A 705 -0.26 -14.38 21.94
C PRO A 705 0.71 -15.40 22.55
N GLY A 706 0.28 -16.08 23.62
CA GLY A 706 1.05 -17.15 24.27
C GLY A 706 2.44 -16.69 24.73
N GLN A 707 3.48 -17.35 24.21
CA GLN A 707 4.88 -17.03 24.47
C GLN A 707 5.56 -16.30 23.31
N ALA A 708 4.81 -15.81 22.31
CA ALA A 708 5.39 -15.02 21.23
C ALA A 708 6.19 -13.82 21.78
N ARG A 709 7.23 -13.42 21.04
CA ARG A 709 8.15 -12.35 21.44
C ARG A 709 8.32 -11.34 20.30
N GLN A 710 8.67 -10.11 20.64
CA GLN A 710 8.96 -9.09 19.63
C GLN A 710 10.18 -9.50 18.81
N ASP A 711 10.15 -9.24 17.51
CA ASP A 711 11.21 -9.62 16.59
C ASP A 711 12.58 -9.06 17.03
N LEU A 712 12.60 -7.81 17.52
CA LEU A 712 13.79 -7.16 18.07
C LEU A 712 14.44 -8.00 19.18
N TRP A 713 13.64 -8.45 20.15
CA TRP A 713 14.13 -9.30 21.24
C TRP A 713 14.70 -10.62 20.72
N ILE A 714 14.04 -11.25 19.75
CA ILE A 714 14.50 -12.54 19.20
C ILE A 714 15.86 -12.36 18.52
N ILE A 715 16.03 -11.30 17.72
CA ILE A 715 17.29 -10.99 17.04
C ILE A 715 18.41 -10.78 18.08
N GLU A 716 18.16 -10.01 19.14
CA GLU A 716 19.12 -9.76 20.21
C GLU A 716 19.50 -11.05 20.95
N GLN A 717 18.53 -11.91 21.23
CA GLN A 717 18.80 -13.18 21.91
C GLN A 717 19.66 -14.14 21.07
N ILE A 718 19.46 -14.14 19.75
CA ILE A 718 20.33 -14.88 18.82
C ILE A 718 21.72 -14.24 18.81
N ALA A 719 21.81 -12.91 18.72
CA ALA A 719 23.08 -12.18 18.75
C ALA A 719 23.91 -12.49 20.01
N ALA A 720 23.29 -12.42 21.18
CA ALA A 720 23.92 -12.71 22.46
C ALA A 720 24.49 -14.15 22.52
N ARG A 721 23.72 -15.13 22.05
CA ARG A 721 24.15 -16.55 22.00
C ARG A 721 25.21 -16.81 20.94
N MET A 722 25.33 -15.95 19.93
CA MET A 722 26.42 -15.96 18.95
C MET A 722 27.67 -15.20 19.45
N GLY A 723 27.64 -14.67 20.67
CA GLY A 723 28.78 -13.98 21.31
C GLY A 723 28.85 -12.47 21.01
N LEU A 724 27.75 -11.86 20.57
CA LEU A 724 27.66 -10.41 20.33
C LEU A 724 27.09 -9.72 21.58
N ASP A 725 27.85 -8.81 22.17
CA ASP A 725 27.46 -8.06 23.37
C ASP A 725 26.72 -6.76 22.99
N TRP A 726 25.51 -6.89 22.48
CA TRP A 726 24.64 -5.74 22.20
C TRP A 726 23.85 -5.36 23.44
N GLN A 727 23.68 -4.05 23.65
CA GLN A 727 23.00 -3.49 24.81
C GLN A 727 21.97 -2.46 24.31
N TYR A 728 20.72 -2.88 24.17
CA TYR A 728 19.58 -1.99 23.89
C TYR A 728 18.50 -2.24 24.93
N ASP A 729 18.01 -1.19 25.57
CA ASP A 729 16.93 -1.29 26.55
C ASP A 729 15.56 -1.10 25.90
N SER A 730 15.53 -0.44 24.72
CA SER A 730 14.31 -0.07 24.02
C SER A 730 14.52 0.08 22.51
N VAL A 731 13.41 0.10 21.78
CA VAL A 731 13.38 0.43 20.34
C VAL A 731 13.96 1.82 20.04
N ALA A 732 13.87 2.76 20.99
CA ALA A 732 14.43 4.10 20.85
C ALA A 732 15.96 4.07 20.78
N ASP A 733 16.61 3.19 21.54
CA ASP A 733 18.08 3.08 21.56
C ASP A 733 18.61 2.59 20.21
N VAL A 734 17.91 1.63 19.60
CA VAL A 734 18.22 1.17 18.24
C VAL A 734 18.04 2.29 17.23
N PHE A 735 16.95 3.05 17.34
CA PHE A 735 16.69 4.17 16.45
C PHE A 735 17.74 5.29 16.59
N GLU A 736 18.27 5.54 17.79
CA GLU A 736 19.37 6.49 17.98
C GLU A 736 20.70 5.97 17.39
N GLU A 737 20.99 4.66 17.44
CA GLU A 737 22.13 4.10 16.71
C GLU A 737 21.94 4.26 15.18
N MET A 738 20.74 4.01 14.66
CA MET A 738 20.41 4.26 13.26
C MET A 738 20.70 5.71 12.87
N ARG A 739 20.22 6.68 13.67
CA ARG A 739 20.49 8.12 13.50
C ARG A 739 21.98 8.44 13.42
N SER A 740 22.80 7.76 14.22
CA SER A 740 24.25 7.98 14.23
C SER A 740 24.94 7.57 12.92
N CYS A 741 24.34 6.65 12.15
CA CYS A 741 24.93 6.09 10.95
C CYS A 741 24.18 6.42 9.64
N MET A 742 22.96 6.96 9.73
CA MET A 742 22.08 7.35 8.63
C MET A 742 21.85 8.87 8.61
N PRO A 743 22.71 9.64 7.91
CA PRO A 743 22.57 11.09 7.78
C PRO A 743 21.17 11.56 7.36
N SER A 744 20.47 10.80 6.51
CA SER A 744 19.13 11.17 6.03
C SER A 744 18.09 11.34 7.15
N ILE A 745 18.26 10.68 8.30
CA ILE A 745 17.39 10.79 9.47
C ILE A 745 18.09 11.39 10.70
N GLY A 746 19.32 11.90 10.54
CA GLY A 746 20.19 12.39 11.62
C GLY A 746 19.55 13.46 12.53
N GLY A 747 18.57 14.21 12.02
CA GLY A 747 17.81 15.23 12.74
C GLY A 747 16.51 14.76 13.41
N MET A 748 16.11 13.50 13.25
CA MET A 748 14.83 12.97 13.73
C MET A 748 14.90 12.33 15.12
N ARG A 749 15.06 13.08 16.22
CA ARG A 749 15.11 12.49 17.59
C ARG A 749 13.92 11.55 17.85
N TRP A 750 14.10 10.43 18.56
CA TRP A 750 12.99 9.52 18.86
C TRP A 750 11.81 10.24 19.52
N GLU A 751 12.07 11.13 20.49
CA GLU A 751 11.01 11.88 21.20
C GLU A 751 10.26 12.84 20.27
N ARG A 752 10.93 13.33 19.22
CA ARG A 752 10.31 14.15 18.18
C ARG A 752 9.39 13.29 17.32
N LEU A 753 9.87 12.15 16.84
CA LEU A 753 9.05 11.23 16.05
C LEU A 753 7.84 10.73 16.86
N GLU A 754 8.02 10.48 18.15
CA GLU A 754 6.95 10.10 19.05
C GLU A 754 5.90 11.22 19.22
N ARG A 755 6.32 12.49 19.31
CA ARG A 755 5.39 13.61 19.43
C ARG A 755 4.68 13.93 18.11
N GLU A 756 5.43 13.98 17.01
CA GLU A 756 4.94 14.40 15.69
C GLU A 756 4.28 13.26 14.91
N GLN A 757 4.49 12.00 15.33
CA GLN A 757 3.92 10.76 14.77
C GLN A 757 4.34 10.42 13.33
N ALA A 758 4.79 11.41 12.56
CA ALA A 758 5.22 11.26 11.18
C ALA A 758 6.19 12.38 10.77
N ILE A 759 7.37 12.03 10.24
CA ILE A 759 8.39 12.99 9.77
C ILE A 759 8.97 12.51 8.44
N THR A 760 9.06 13.39 7.44
CA THR A 760 9.63 13.04 6.12
C THR A 760 11.14 13.25 6.09
N TYR A 761 11.88 12.31 5.50
CA TYR A 761 13.31 12.51 5.23
C TYR A 761 13.57 12.94 3.77
N PRO A 762 14.72 13.59 3.47
CA PRO A 762 15.83 13.95 4.36
C PRO A 762 15.48 14.93 5.49
N CYS A 763 15.99 14.66 6.69
CA CYS A 763 15.94 15.48 7.89
C CYS A 763 17.30 15.32 8.58
N GLU A 764 18.28 16.11 8.16
CA GLU A 764 19.70 15.89 8.46
C GLU A 764 20.09 16.44 9.83
N SER A 765 19.53 17.59 10.21
CA SER A 765 19.81 18.29 11.47
C SER A 765 18.56 18.42 12.35
N GLU A 766 18.77 18.47 13.67
CA GLU A 766 17.68 18.69 14.61
C GLU A 766 17.04 20.06 14.38
N GLY A 767 15.71 20.09 14.32
CA GLY A 767 14.94 21.28 13.97
C GLY A 767 14.55 21.37 12.49
N ASP A 768 15.16 20.56 11.61
CA ASP A 768 14.77 20.52 10.20
C ASP A 768 13.31 20.05 10.04
N PRO A 769 12.48 20.68 9.18
CA PRO A 769 11.10 20.27 8.97
C PRO A 769 10.96 19.00 8.13
N GLY A 770 12.05 18.47 7.59
CA GLY A 770 12.05 17.39 6.59
C GLY A 770 11.77 17.89 5.17
N GLN A 771 12.25 17.16 4.16
CA GLN A 771 12.13 17.53 2.75
C GLN A 771 11.18 16.60 1.97
N ALA A 772 9.94 17.07 1.74
CA ALA A 772 8.94 16.31 0.97
C ALA A 772 9.25 16.24 -0.53
N VAL A 773 9.80 17.31 -1.09
CA VAL A 773 10.29 17.38 -2.47
C VAL A 773 11.80 17.48 -2.45
N VAL A 774 12.49 16.55 -3.10
CA VAL A 774 13.95 16.50 -3.19
C VAL A 774 14.44 16.81 -4.60
N PHE A 775 15.74 17.00 -4.75
CA PHE A 775 16.39 17.39 -6.01
C PHE A 775 15.97 18.78 -6.52
N THR A 776 15.69 19.71 -5.60
CA THR A 776 15.35 21.10 -5.94
C THR A 776 16.53 21.85 -6.58
N GLU A 777 17.74 21.64 -6.05
CA GLU A 777 18.96 22.35 -6.48
C GLU A 777 19.97 21.39 -7.12
N HIS A 778 20.33 20.31 -6.41
CA HIS A 778 21.38 19.36 -6.80
C HIS A 778 20.86 17.92 -6.74
N PHE A 779 21.55 16.99 -7.42
CA PHE A 779 21.35 15.56 -7.24
C PHE A 779 22.44 14.99 -6.31
N PRO A 780 22.13 14.01 -5.45
CA PRO A 780 23.10 13.36 -4.55
C PRO A 780 24.03 12.39 -5.30
N THR A 781 24.67 12.89 -6.36
CA THR A 781 25.70 12.19 -7.13
C THR A 781 27.04 12.88 -6.89
N GLU A 782 28.15 12.21 -7.21
CA GLU A 782 29.50 12.79 -7.07
C GLU A 782 29.68 14.10 -7.85
N SER A 783 28.97 14.27 -8.97
CA SER A 783 29.04 15.47 -9.82
C SER A 783 28.02 16.55 -9.42
N GLY A 784 27.09 16.25 -8.52
CA GLY A 784 25.91 17.08 -8.25
C GLY A 784 24.85 17.08 -9.36
N LYS A 785 25.07 16.34 -10.46
CA LYS A 785 24.23 16.31 -11.66
C LYS A 785 23.66 14.91 -11.93
N ALA A 786 22.43 14.85 -12.44
CA ALA A 786 21.84 13.59 -12.89
C ALA A 786 22.51 13.08 -14.19
N ARG A 787 22.43 11.78 -14.45
CA ARG A 787 23.00 11.12 -15.61
C ARG A 787 21.90 10.55 -16.50
N PHE A 788 21.97 10.83 -17.79
CA PHE A 788 21.23 10.07 -18.79
C PHE A 788 21.93 8.73 -19.06
N VAL A 789 21.15 7.65 -19.07
CA VAL A 789 21.65 6.31 -19.37
C VAL A 789 20.81 5.75 -20.52
N PRO A 790 21.38 5.59 -21.73
CA PRO A 790 20.67 5.01 -22.87
C PRO A 790 20.27 3.55 -22.59
N ALA A 791 19.15 3.14 -23.18
CA ALA A 791 18.59 1.81 -23.01
C ALA A 791 18.09 1.28 -24.36
N ASP A 792 18.45 0.04 -24.70
CA ASP A 792 18.06 -0.61 -25.95
C ASP A 792 16.97 -1.66 -25.73
N ILE A 793 16.25 -2.01 -26.80
CA ILE A 793 15.20 -3.04 -26.73
C ILE A 793 15.83 -4.42 -26.60
N ILE A 794 15.52 -5.09 -25.50
CA ILE A 794 15.86 -6.50 -25.25
C ILE A 794 14.55 -7.26 -25.02
N PRO A 795 14.29 -8.35 -25.75
CA PRO A 795 13.06 -9.13 -25.56
C PRO A 795 13.05 -9.88 -24.22
N ALA A 796 11.87 -10.26 -23.76
CA ALA A 796 11.67 -11.17 -22.64
C ALA A 796 12.46 -12.46 -22.82
N ASN A 797 12.87 -13.05 -21.70
CA ASN A 797 13.62 -14.29 -21.71
C ASN A 797 12.78 -15.46 -22.27
N GLU A 798 11.46 -15.47 -22.02
CA GLU A 798 10.58 -16.57 -22.40
C GLU A 798 9.34 -16.09 -23.19
N ARG A 799 9.45 -16.03 -24.52
CA ARG A 799 8.36 -15.66 -25.44
C ARG A 799 7.41 -16.82 -25.76
N PRO A 800 6.12 -16.55 -26.03
CA PRO A 800 5.18 -17.56 -26.50
C PRO A 800 5.67 -18.30 -27.76
N ASP A 801 5.36 -19.59 -27.83
CA ASP A 801 5.63 -20.45 -28.98
C ASP A 801 4.44 -21.38 -29.28
N ALA A 802 4.64 -22.39 -30.13
CA ALA A 802 3.57 -23.31 -30.52
C ALA A 802 3.06 -24.19 -29.35
N ASP A 803 3.92 -24.50 -28.38
CA ASP A 803 3.57 -25.36 -27.25
C ASP A 803 2.97 -24.56 -26.07
N TYR A 804 3.42 -23.31 -25.91
CA TYR A 804 3.00 -22.37 -24.88
C TYR A 804 2.60 -21.02 -25.51
N PRO A 805 1.40 -20.93 -26.12
CA PRO A 805 1.02 -19.80 -26.98
C PRO A 805 0.49 -18.57 -26.23
N LEU A 806 0.35 -18.63 -24.90
CA LEU A 806 -0.24 -17.57 -24.08
C LEU A 806 0.82 -16.94 -23.16
N VAL A 807 0.59 -15.70 -22.73
CA VAL A 807 1.42 -15.00 -21.73
C VAL A 807 0.74 -15.02 -20.37
N LEU A 808 1.44 -15.44 -19.33
CA LEU A 808 1.05 -15.29 -17.94
C LEU A 808 1.55 -13.95 -17.39
N ILE A 809 0.63 -13.16 -16.85
CA ILE A 809 0.91 -11.95 -16.10
C ILE A 809 0.48 -12.17 -14.65
N THR A 810 1.42 -12.17 -13.72
CA THR A 810 1.09 -12.28 -12.29
C THR A 810 0.81 -10.91 -11.69
N GLY A 811 -0.08 -10.85 -10.69
CA GLY A 811 -0.33 -9.57 -10.01
C GLY A 811 -0.95 -9.68 -8.62
N ARG A 812 -1.79 -8.70 -8.31
CA ARG A 812 -2.39 -8.46 -7.00
C ARG A 812 -3.90 -8.41 -7.10
N GLN A 813 -4.51 -8.50 -5.94
CA GLN A 813 -5.94 -8.38 -5.71
C GLN A 813 -6.18 -7.39 -4.57
N LEU A 814 -7.32 -6.72 -4.54
CA LEU A 814 -7.54 -5.61 -3.62
C LEU A 814 -7.68 -6.10 -2.18
N GLU A 815 -8.36 -7.23 -2.03
CA GLU A 815 -8.72 -7.86 -0.77
C GLU A 815 -7.50 -8.56 -0.16
N HIS A 816 -6.66 -9.17 -1.00
CA HIS A 816 -5.56 -10.00 -0.56
C HIS A 816 -4.19 -9.34 -0.70
N TRP A 817 -3.35 -9.52 0.32
CA TRP A 817 -2.01 -8.96 0.34
C TRP A 817 -0.94 -10.02 0.12
N HIS A 818 -0.11 -9.80 -0.90
CA HIS A 818 1.08 -10.59 -1.19
C HIS A 818 0.78 -12.10 -1.29
N THR A 819 1.37 -12.93 -0.43
CA THR A 819 1.19 -14.39 -0.37
C THR A 819 -0.06 -14.81 0.43
N GLY A 820 -0.89 -13.85 0.87
CA GLY A 820 -2.16 -14.12 1.53
C GLY A 820 -2.05 -14.56 3.01
N SER A 821 -0.84 -14.64 3.59
CA SER A 821 -0.64 -15.19 4.94
C SER A 821 -1.43 -14.48 6.03
N MET A 822 -1.64 -13.16 5.90
CA MET A 822 -2.46 -12.36 6.80
C MET A 822 -3.91 -12.27 6.31
N THR A 823 -4.12 -11.84 5.06
CA THR A 823 -5.46 -11.45 4.56
C THR A 823 -6.40 -12.63 4.35
N ARG A 824 -5.89 -13.82 4.07
CA ARG A 824 -6.69 -15.05 4.02
C ARG A 824 -7.04 -15.63 5.39
N ARG A 825 -6.48 -15.03 6.45
CA ARG A 825 -6.82 -15.28 7.86
C ARG A 825 -7.62 -14.13 8.45
N THR A 826 -8.13 -13.25 7.61
CA THR A 826 -9.06 -12.18 7.97
C THR A 826 -10.44 -12.55 7.48
N ALA A 827 -11.43 -12.45 8.37
CA ALA A 827 -12.76 -12.94 8.10
C ALA A 827 -13.46 -12.19 6.95
N VAL A 828 -13.33 -10.86 6.91
CA VAL A 828 -13.97 -10.03 5.87
C VAL A 828 -13.31 -10.19 4.51
N LEU A 829 -11.97 -10.12 4.45
CA LEU A 829 -11.21 -10.12 3.20
C LEU A 829 -11.28 -11.48 2.51
N ASP A 830 -11.20 -12.56 3.27
CA ASP A 830 -11.31 -13.91 2.74
C ASP A 830 -12.74 -14.23 2.27
N ALA A 831 -13.77 -13.70 2.93
CA ALA A 831 -15.15 -13.85 2.47
C ALA A 831 -15.47 -13.05 1.20
N LEU A 832 -14.80 -11.92 0.96
CA LEU A 832 -14.98 -11.14 -0.27
C LEU A 832 -14.40 -11.88 -1.49
N GLU A 833 -13.23 -12.51 -1.35
CA GLU A 833 -12.52 -13.14 -2.46
C GLU A 833 -11.89 -14.50 -2.05
N PRO A 834 -12.72 -15.53 -1.82
CA PRO A 834 -12.29 -16.79 -1.19
C PRO A 834 -11.42 -17.66 -2.11
N ASP A 835 -11.70 -17.64 -3.41
CA ASP A 835 -11.21 -18.65 -4.34
C ASP A 835 -10.09 -18.15 -5.26
N PRO A 836 -9.13 -19.03 -5.62
CA PRO A 836 -8.12 -18.71 -6.63
C PRO A 836 -8.75 -18.61 -8.02
N VAL A 837 -8.52 -17.48 -8.70
CA VAL A 837 -9.06 -17.23 -10.04
C VAL A 837 -7.98 -16.84 -11.06
N ALA A 838 -8.13 -17.35 -12.28
CA ALA A 838 -7.45 -16.87 -13.47
C ALA A 838 -8.37 -15.93 -14.24
N GLN A 839 -7.94 -14.69 -14.44
CA GLN A 839 -8.66 -13.68 -15.22
C GLN A 839 -8.29 -13.83 -16.70
N ILE A 840 -9.29 -14.14 -17.52
CA ILE A 840 -9.12 -14.58 -18.91
C ILE A 840 -10.07 -13.80 -19.80
N HIS A 841 -9.58 -13.37 -20.95
CA HIS A 841 -10.40 -12.70 -21.95
C HIS A 841 -11.58 -13.60 -22.37
N PRO A 842 -12.85 -13.12 -22.36
CA PRO A 842 -14.02 -13.96 -22.61
C PRO A 842 -13.97 -14.74 -23.93
N LEU A 843 -13.43 -14.12 -24.99
CA LEU A 843 -13.26 -14.77 -26.30
C LEU A 843 -12.22 -15.90 -26.30
N ASP A 844 -11.20 -15.84 -25.43
CA ASP A 844 -10.19 -16.91 -25.34
C ASP A 844 -10.72 -18.08 -24.51
N LEU A 845 -11.49 -17.80 -23.46
CA LEU A 845 -12.20 -18.82 -22.70
C LEU A 845 -13.24 -19.55 -23.58
N ALA A 846 -14.04 -18.80 -24.34
CA ALA A 846 -15.03 -19.36 -25.26
C ALA A 846 -14.38 -20.16 -26.41
N ALA A 847 -13.21 -19.76 -26.91
CA ALA A 847 -12.47 -20.50 -27.94
C ALA A 847 -12.03 -21.90 -27.48
N LEU A 848 -11.87 -22.12 -26.16
CA LEU A 848 -11.63 -23.44 -25.57
C LEU A 848 -12.91 -24.19 -25.21
N GLY A 849 -14.09 -23.59 -25.42
CA GLY A 849 -15.39 -24.16 -25.02
C GLY A 849 -15.71 -24.02 -23.54
N GLY A 850 -15.00 -23.16 -22.80
CA GLY A 850 -15.23 -22.92 -21.37
C GLY A 850 -16.21 -21.79 -21.06
N GLN A 851 -16.65 -21.74 -19.81
CA GLN A 851 -17.52 -20.71 -19.23
C GLN A 851 -16.91 -20.12 -17.96
N PRO A 852 -17.31 -18.89 -17.55
CA PRO A 852 -16.91 -18.35 -16.25
C PRO A 852 -17.29 -19.32 -15.12
N GLY A 853 -16.38 -19.53 -14.18
CA GLY A 853 -16.52 -20.49 -13.08
C GLY A 853 -15.99 -21.89 -13.38
N ASP A 854 -15.69 -22.22 -14.65
CA ASP A 854 -15.09 -23.51 -14.98
C ASP A 854 -13.70 -23.68 -14.37
N VAL A 855 -13.37 -24.92 -14.03
CA VAL A 855 -12.02 -25.30 -13.61
C VAL A 855 -11.10 -25.36 -14.83
N ILE A 856 -9.92 -24.77 -14.70
CA ILE A 856 -8.89 -24.81 -15.74
C ILE A 856 -7.54 -25.19 -15.16
N THR A 857 -6.63 -25.67 -16.03
CA THR A 857 -5.23 -25.86 -15.70
C THR A 857 -4.36 -24.96 -16.58
N LEU A 858 -3.47 -24.22 -15.94
CA LEU A 858 -2.39 -23.45 -16.56
C LEU A 858 -1.08 -24.21 -16.43
N GLU A 859 -0.32 -24.31 -17.51
CA GLU A 859 0.91 -25.09 -17.57
C GLU A 859 2.03 -24.26 -18.20
N SER A 860 3.23 -24.32 -17.62
CA SER A 860 4.46 -23.76 -18.19
C SER A 860 5.51 -24.87 -18.38
N ARG A 861 6.73 -24.48 -18.76
CA ARG A 861 7.88 -25.41 -18.83
C ARG A 861 8.30 -25.96 -17.46
N ARG A 862 7.84 -25.36 -16.36
CA ARG A 862 8.26 -25.69 -14.98
C ARG A 862 7.21 -26.42 -14.15
N GLY A 863 5.94 -26.39 -14.55
CA GLY A 863 4.89 -27.03 -13.79
C GLY A 863 3.49 -26.69 -14.27
N GLN A 864 2.50 -27.00 -13.41
CA GLN A 864 1.10 -26.73 -13.65
C GLN A 864 0.39 -26.24 -12.39
N VAL A 865 -0.67 -25.46 -12.58
CA VAL A 865 -1.57 -24.95 -11.52
C VAL A 865 -3.01 -25.05 -11.99
N THR A 866 -3.91 -25.51 -11.11
CA THR A 866 -5.35 -25.63 -11.38
C THR A 866 -6.11 -24.61 -10.52
N LEU A 867 -7.04 -23.88 -11.13
CA LEU A 867 -7.83 -22.81 -10.51
C LEU A 867 -9.08 -22.50 -11.35
N TYR A 868 -9.95 -21.61 -10.85
CA TYR A 868 -11.19 -21.25 -11.54
C TYR A 868 -10.99 -20.16 -12.60
N ALA A 869 -11.73 -20.22 -13.70
CA ALA A 869 -11.74 -19.18 -14.72
C ALA A 869 -12.70 -18.03 -14.34
N ARG A 870 -12.20 -16.79 -14.37
CA ARG A 870 -13.00 -15.56 -14.29
C ARG A 870 -12.91 -14.83 -15.62
N ALA A 871 -14.04 -14.58 -16.26
CA ALA A 871 -14.07 -13.76 -17.46
C ALA A 871 -13.69 -12.31 -17.13
N ASP A 872 -12.71 -11.77 -17.86
CA ASP A 872 -12.19 -10.41 -17.69
C ASP A 872 -11.69 -9.89 -19.05
N ASP A 873 -12.38 -8.91 -19.61
CA ASP A 873 -12.02 -8.27 -20.89
C ASP A 873 -10.98 -7.14 -20.73
N SER A 874 -10.49 -6.89 -19.51
CA SER A 874 -9.41 -5.93 -19.27
C SER A 874 -8.05 -6.40 -19.78
N SER A 875 -7.82 -7.71 -19.84
CA SER A 875 -6.58 -8.31 -20.35
C SER A 875 -6.66 -8.48 -21.87
N PRO A 876 -5.58 -8.26 -22.62
CA PRO A 876 -5.58 -8.48 -24.06
C PRO A 876 -5.72 -9.98 -24.36
N ARG A 877 -6.26 -10.32 -25.54
CA ARG A 877 -6.30 -11.70 -26.01
C ARG A 877 -4.89 -12.30 -26.07
N GLY A 878 -4.76 -13.56 -25.68
CA GLY A 878 -3.47 -14.25 -25.58
C GLY A 878 -2.73 -14.01 -24.26
N ALA A 879 -3.29 -13.22 -23.32
CA ALA A 879 -2.73 -13.02 -21.98
C ALA A 879 -3.70 -13.51 -20.90
N ILE A 880 -3.16 -14.08 -19.82
CA ILE A 880 -3.91 -14.52 -18.64
C ILE A 880 -3.33 -13.83 -17.42
N PHE A 881 -4.19 -13.24 -16.59
CA PHE A 881 -3.79 -12.62 -15.34
C PHE A 881 -4.14 -13.50 -14.14
N VAL A 882 -3.20 -13.65 -13.19
CA VAL A 882 -3.44 -14.44 -11.97
C VAL A 882 -2.85 -13.73 -10.72
N PRO A 883 -3.64 -13.47 -9.67
CA PRO A 883 -3.14 -13.07 -8.36
C PRO A 883 -2.36 -14.20 -7.67
N PHE A 884 -1.27 -13.87 -6.97
CA PHE A 884 -0.41 -14.91 -6.35
C PHE A 884 -0.64 -15.15 -4.85
N CYS A 885 -1.79 -14.78 -4.31
CA CYS A 885 -2.11 -14.88 -2.88
C CYS A 885 -2.65 -16.24 -2.41
N TYR A 886 -2.70 -17.26 -3.28
CA TYR A 886 -3.35 -18.55 -3.01
C TYR A 886 -2.34 -19.70 -2.99
N TYR A 887 -2.24 -20.39 -1.85
CA TYR A 887 -1.35 -21.54 -1.67
C TYR A 887 -1.74 -22.74 -2.54
N GLU A 888 -3.04 -23.06 -2.51
CA GLU A 888 -3.68 -24.13 -3.26
C GLU A 888 -3.51 -23.98 -4.78
N ALA A 889 -3.26 -22.74 -5.23
CA ALA A 889 -3.01 -22.37 -6.61
C ALA A 889 -1.76 -21.47 -6.75
N ALA A 890 -0.65 -21.88 -6.14
CA ALA A 890 0.61 -21.13 -6.12
C ALA A 890 1.18 -20.86 -7.53
N ILE A 891 0.80 -19.72 -8.13
CA ILE A 891 1.09 -19.41 -9.53
C ILE A 891 2.58 -19.25 -9.85
N ASN A 892 3.40 -18.90 -8.85
CA ASN A 892 4.84 -18.78 -9.00
C ASN A 892 5.54 -20.13 -9.26
N LYS A 893 4.83 -21.27 -9.19
CA LYS A 893 5.31 -22.53 -9.76
C LYS A 893 5.49 -22.46 -11.28
N LEU A 894 4.80 -21.54 -11.96
CA LEU A 894 4.85 -21.38 -13.40
C LEU A 894 5.88 -20.36 -13.86
N THR A 895 6.22 -19.36 -13.03
CA THR A 895 7.05 -18.21 -13.40
C THR A 895 8.50 -18.61 -13.64
N ASN A 896 9.22 -17.83 -14.45
CA ASN A 896 10.62 -18.08 -14.78
C ASN A 896 11.55 -17.28 -13.85
N SER A 897 12.76 -17.80 -13.63
CA SER A 897 13.76 -17.22 -12.72
C SER A 897 14.84 -16.40 -13.44
N ALA A 898 14.63 -16.02 -14.71
CA ALA A 898 15.56 -15.18 -15.44
C ALA A 898 15.63 -13.79 -14.80
N LEU A 899 16.85 -13.28 -14.63
CA LEU A 899 17.11 -12.07 -13.86
C LEU A 899 17.46 -10.90 -14.77
N ASP A 900 16.98 -9.72 -14.39
CA ASP A 900 17.54 -8.45 -14.86
C ASP A 900 19.05 -8.41 -14.57
N PRO A 901 19.90 -8.04 -15.54
CA PRO A 901 21.34 -8.15 -15.42
C PRO A 901 21.93 -7.24 -14.32
N PHE A 902 21.26 -6.13 -14.01
CA PHE A 902 21.73 -5.12 -13.05
C PHE A 902 21.00 -5.23 -11.70
N GLY A 903 19.67 -5.14 -11.72
CA GLY A 903 18.78 -5.20 -10.58
C GLY A 903 18.60 -6.60 -9.99
N LYS A 904 19.02 -7.66 -10.70
CA LYS A 904 18.88 -9.06 -10.27
C LYS A 904 17.45 -9.43 -9.85
N ILE A 905 16.45 -8.82 -10.48
CA ILE A 905 15.03 -9.07 -10.24
C ILE A 905 14.50 -10.08 -11.28
N PRO A 906 13.64 -11.02 -10.90
CA PRO A 906 13.10 -11.99 -11.85
C PRO A 906 11.92 -11.47 -12.69
N GLU A 907 11.73 -12.11 -13.85
CA GLU A 907 10.68 -11.82 -14.83
C GLU A 907 9.31 -12.40 -14.41
N PHE A 908 8.64 -11.78 -13.44
CA PHE A 908 7.31 -12.22 -12.97
C PHE A 908 6.16 -11.83 -13.90
N LYS A 909 6.34 -10.78 -14.71
CA LYS A 909 5.25 -10.18 -15.52
C LYS A 909 5.15 -10.79 -16.91
N TYR A 910 6.04 -11.72 -17.25
CA TYR A 910 6.07 -12.32 -18.56
C TYR A 910 6.54 -13.78 -18.47
N CYS A 911 5.67 -14.71 -18.84
CA CYS A 911 5.98 -16.13 -18.86
C CYS A 911 5.09 -16.83 -19.88
N ALA A 912 5.67 -17.61 -20.79
CA ALA A 912 4.88 -18.39 -21.73
C ALA A 912 4.17 -19.56 -21.03
N ILE A 913 2.87 -19.72 -21.28
CA ILE A 913 2.03 -20.78 -20.72
C ILE A 913 1.07 -21.34 -21.77
N ARG A 914 0.45 -22.47 -21.46
CA ARG A 914 -0.75 -22.98 -22.13
C ARG A 914 -1.89 -23.17 -21.13
N MET A 915 -3.11 -23.11 -21.64
CA MET A 915 -4.34 -23.27 -20.86
C MET A 915 -5.15 -24.45 -21.40
N ARG A 916 -5.72 -25.25 -20.51
CA ARG A 916 -6.71 -26.30 -20.83
C ARG A 916 -7.86 -26.31 -19.83
N LEU A 917 -9.02 -26.80 -20.25
CA LEU A 917 -10.16 -27.03 -19.36
C LEU A 917 -9.91 -28.24 -18.45
N GLY A 918 -10.53 -28.20 -17.26
CA GLY A 918 -10.45 -29.23 -16.24
C GLY A 918 -9.14 -29.24 -15.45
N GLY A 919 -9.07 -30.13 -14.47
CA GLY A 919 -7.96 -30.24 -13.52
C GLY A 919 -8.46 -30.76 -12.17
N ILE A 920 -7.55 -31.00 -11.24
CA ILE A 920 -7.89 -31.36 -9.85
C ILE A 920 -7.61 -30.14 -8.99
N ILE A 921 -8.66 -29.57 -8.39
CA ILE A 921 -8.50 -28.46 -7.45
C ILE A 921 -7.81 -28.98 -6.19
N THR A 922 -6.73 -28.30 -5.80
CA THR A 922 -6.07 -28.57 -4.53
C THR A 922 -7.02 -28.18 -3.39
N PRO A 923 -7.26 -29.05 -2.39
CA PRO A 923 -8.09 -28.71 -1.25
C PRO A 923 -7.59 -27.46 -0.52
N GLN A 924 -8.52 -26.60 -0.09
CA GLN A 924 -8.23 -25.47 0.77
C GLN A 924 -8.08 -25.97 2.22
N THR A 925 -6.87 -26.41 2.58
CA THR A 925 -6.52 -26.98 3.89
C THR A 925 -6.19 -25.92 4.96
N SER A 926 -6.17 -24.64 4.59
CA SER A 926 -6.07 -23.50 5.53
C SER A 926 -7.44 -22.83 5.68
N TYR A 927 -7.69 -22.08 6.77
CA TYR A 927 -8.91 -21.27 7.00
C TYR A 927 -9.16 -20.12 5.97
N GLY A 928 -8.57 -20.20 4.78
CA GLY A 928 -9.02 -19.40 3.64
C GLY A 928 -10.25 -20.03 2.97
N GLY A 929 -10.77 -19.40 1.91
CA GLY A 929 -11.91 -19.95 1.16
C GLY A 929 -13.29 -19.53 1.68
N GLY A 930 -13.37 -18.43 2.42
CA GLY A 930 -14.59 -17.86 2.99
C GLY A 930 -15.08 -18.57 4.25
N GLN A 931 -14.30 -19.51 4.78
CA GLN A 931 -14.74 -20.45 5.82
C GLN A 931 -14.97 -19.77 7.19
N ILE A 932 -14.25 -18.69 7.49
CA ILE A 932 -14.31 -18.01 8.80
C ILE A 932 -15.73 -17.45 9.07
N LEU A 933 -16.44 -17.01 8.04
CA LEU A 933 -17.79 -16.44 8.19
C LEU A 933 -18.92 -17.45 8.05
N ALA A 934 -18.69 -18.58 7.37
CA ALA A 934 -19.70 -19.59 7.12
C ALA A 934 -20.29 -20.22 8.41
N GLY A 935 -19.62 -20.08 9.56
CA GLY A 935 -20.08 -20.58 10.86
C GLY A 935 -21.04 -19.68 11.64
N HIS A 936 -21.38 -18.47 11.13
CA HIS A 936 -22.19 -17.48 11.85
C HIS A 936 -23.64 -17.34 11.37
N ASP A 937 -24.07 -18.13 10.38
CA ASP A 937 -25.43 -18.12 9.84
C ASP A 937 -26.38 -19.15 10.49
N ASN A 938 -26.17 -19.48 11.77
CA ASN A 938 -27.10 -20.31 12.57
C ASN A 938 -27.80 -19.50 13.67
#